data_AF-A0A1J6J7V6-F1
#
_entry.id   AF-A0A1J6J7V6-F1
#
_cell.length_a   1.000
_cell.length_b   1.000
_cell.length_c   1.000
_cell.angle_alpha   90.00
_cell.angle_beta   90.00
_cell.angle_gamma   90.00
#
_symmetry.space_group_name_H-M   'P 1'
#
loop_
_entity.id
_entity.type
_entity.pdbx_description
1 polymer ?
#
loop_
_entity_poly.entity_id
_entity_poly.type
_entity_poly.pdbx_seq_one_letter_code
_entity_poly.pdbx_strand_id
1 'polypeptide(L)'
;MEIGLAVGGAFLSSALNVLFDRLAPRGELLKMFQRGKHDVQLLEKLRLTLLGLQAVLSDAENKQASNRYVNQWLNELRDAVDSAESLMEEINYEVLRVKVESQHQNYAETSNQQVSGLNLCLSDEFFLSIKQKLEKTIKTLEELQNQIGCLDLTKNLVLDKQETRVPTTSLVDESDILGRQNEIAILVDHLLSVDADGKTYSVIPIVGMAGVGKTTLAKIVYHSEKLKDHFDLKAWFCVSEPYDASRITKGLLEEIGSSNLMVENNVNQLQIKLKESIKGKKCLIVLDDIWNDNYIEWDDLRIPFAQGEIGSKIIVTTRKESVAKTMGNEQISMDTLSSDVSWSLFKRHAFDNMDPNEHPELEEVGKQIAAKCKGLPLALKTLAGLLRSKSEIEEWRHILRSEIWELPDNDILPALMLSYNDLPSENMADRSEVLKANLRGKEHIEKLSLEWSVSTADSSQNERDILGELHPNPNIKELEINGYRGTNFPNWLADHSFSELVELSLSNCNDCYSLPALGQLPSLKFLTIRGMHRITEVTDEFYGSSSSKKPFNSLERLEFYEMLEWKQWHVLGNGEEFPTLQDLSIVNCPRLIGKLPENLCSLTSLRISYCPELNLETPIQLSSLKRFEVEGVLTYCEEVIATMKQRKHLQIGMN
;
A
#
# COMPACT_ATOMS: atom_id res chain seq x y z
N MET A 1 11.54 -13.16 1.27
CA MET A 1 10.91 -12.12 2.08
C MET A 1 11.70 -10.85 1.81
N GLU A 2 11.29 -10.03 0.84
CA GLU A 2 12.00 -8.77 0.47
C GLU A 2 11.29 -7.96 -0.65
N ILE A 3 10.17 -8.44 -1.20
CA ILE A 3 9.39 -7.70 -2.22
C ILE A 3 8.77 -6.41 -1.62
N GLY A 4 8.51 -6.39 -0.30
CA GLY A 4 7.97 -5.22 0.40
C GLY A 4 8.94 -4.05 0.58
N LEU A 5 10.26 -4.27 0.54
CA LEU A 5 11.25 -3.21 0.76
C LEU A 5 11.41 -2.28 -0.46
N ALA A 6 11.19 -2.80 -1.68
CA ALA A 6 11.37 -2.03 -2.91
C ALA A 6 10.19 -1.10 -3.24
N VAL A 7 8.96 -1.42 -2.78
CA VAL A 7 7.76 -0.63 -3.10
C VAL A 7 7.69 0.66 -2.28
N GLY A 8 8.15 0.63 -1.02
CA GLY A 8 8.20 1.82 -0.15
C GLY A 8 9.16 2.91 -0.65
N GLY A 9 10.33 2.51 -1.17
CA GLY A 9 11.35 3.47 -1.63
C GLY A 9 11.06 4.11 -3.00
N ALA A 10 10.31 3.43 -3.86
CA ALA A 10 9.82 4.02 -5.11
C ALA A 10 8.88 5.21 -4.82
N PHE A 11 8.11 5.15 -3.73
CA PHE A 11 7.14 6.19 -3.36
C PHE A 11 7.82 7.48 -2.87
N LEU A 12 8.68 7.41 -1.86
CA LEU A 12 9.40 8.58 -1.32
C LEU A 12 10.30 9.23 -2.39
N SER A 13 10.99 8.43 -3.18
CA SER A 13 11.80 8.94 -4.30
C SER A 13 10.94 9.64 -5.36
N SER A 14 9.75 9.11 -5.66
CA SER A 14 8.82 9.76 -6.59
C SER A 14 8.26 11.09 -6.06
N ALA A 15 7.87 11.15 -4.78
CA ALA A 15 7.39 12.37 -4.13
C ALA A 15 8.47 13.46 -4.09
N LEU A 16 9.71 13.09 -3.78
CA LEU A 16 10.86 14.01 -3.83
C LEU A 16 11.10 14.56 -5.24
N ASN A 17 10.97 13.74 -6.28
CA ASN A 17 11.11 14.21 -7.67
C ASN A 17 10.01 15.21 -8.06
N VAL A 18 8.75 14.95 -7.67
CA VAL A 18 7.64 15.89 -7.86
C VAL A 18 7.92 17.22 -7.15
N LEU A 19 8.43 17.17 -5.92
CA LEU A 19 8.83 18.37 -5.19
C LEU A 19 9.98 19.12 -5.89
N PHE A 20 11.00 18.43 -6.40
CA PHE A 20 12.10 19.07 -7.12
C PHE A 20 11.65 19.73 -8.43
N ASP A 21 10.76 19.10 -9.17
CA ASP A 21 10.17 19.66 -10.38
C ASP A 21 9.38 20.94 -10.07
N ARG A 22 8.60 20.92 -8.98
CA ARG A 22 7.84 22.10 -8.53
C ARG A 22 8.74 23.21 -7.94
N LEU A 23 9.88 22.86 -7.35
CA LEU A 23 10.89 23.79 -6.80
C LEU A 23 11.94 24.24 -7.86
N ALA A 24 11.79 23.84 -9.13
CA ALA A 24 12.75 24.15 -10.17
C ALA A 24 12.83 25.67 -10.43
N PRO A 25 14.01 26.25 -10.77
CA PRO A 25 14.25 27.69 -10.89
C PRO A 25 13.33 28.47 -11.86
N ARG A 26 12.63 27.76 -12.75
CA ARG A 26 11.70 28.30 -13.74
C ARG A 26 10.22 28.01 -13.45
N GLY A 27 9.90 27.36 -12.32
CA GLY A 27 8.56 27.00 -11.91
C GLY A 27 7.70 28.23 -11.57
N GLU A 28 6.38 28.11 -11.74
CA GLU A 28 5.41 29.19 -11.46
C GLU A 28 5.45 29.61 -9.98
N LEU A 29 5.77 28.68 -9.07
CA LEU A 29 5.88 28.91 -7.62
C LEU A 29 6.97 29.92 -7.23
N LEU A 30 8.13 29.90 -7.90
CA LEU A 30 9.21 30.85 -7.62
C LEU A 30 8.84 32.28 -8.00
N LYS A 31 7.95 32.47 -8.97
CA LYS A 31 7.45 33.80 -9.35
C LYS A 31 6.52 34.39 -8.29
N MET A 32 5.92 33.55 -7.44
CA MET A 32 5.00 33.98 -6.39
C MET A 32 5.70 34.36 -5.09
N PHE A 33 6.79 33.67 -4.76
CA PHE A 33 7.66 34.00 -3.62
C PHE A 33 8.65 35.16 -3.94
N GLN A 34 8.56 35.79 -5.11
CA GLN A 34 9.37 36.96 -5.49
C GLN A 34 8.97 38.29 -4.81
N ARG A 35 8.04 38.28 -3.84
CA ARG A 35 7.69 39.48 -3.07
C ARG A 35 8.84 39.98 -2.17
N GLY A 36 9.81 39.13 -1.82
CA GLY A 36 10.98 39.51 -1.02
C GLY A 36 12.19 38.58 -1.19
N LYS A 37 13.41 39.10 -0.99
CA LYS A 37 14.67 38.30 -1.12
C LYS A 37 14.74 37.10 -0.16
N HIS A 38 14.08 37.20 1.00
CA HIS A 38 14.10 36.15 2.04
C HIS A 38 13.22 34.94 1.69
N ASP A 39 12.20 35.13 0.86
CA ASP A 39 11.21 34.11 0.54
C ASP A 39 11.74 33.12 -0.53
N VAL A 40 12.53 33.63 -1.48
CA VAL A 40 13.29 32.82 -2.44
C VAL A 40 14.37 31.99 -1.73
N GLN A 41 15.02 32.55 -0.70
CA GLN A 41 16.02 31.84 0.11
C GLN A 41 15.42 30.64 0.87
N LEU A 42 14.17 30.74 1.33
CA LEU A 42 13.47 29.66 2.02
C LEU A 42 13.21 28.46 1.11
N LEU A 43 12.73 28.69 -0.11
CA LEU A 43 12.50 27.62 -1.10
C LEU A 43 13.81 26.96 -1.55
N GLU A 44 14.87 27.77 -1.73
CA GLU A 44 16.20 27.25 -2.04
C GLU A 44 16.76 26.41 -0.88
N LYS A 45 16.53 26.84 0.37
CA LYS A 45 16.89 26.09 1.57
C LYS A 45 16.17 24.75 1.63
N LEU A 46 14.85 24.71 1.43
CA LEU A 46 14.07 23.47 1.36
C LEU A 46 14.65 22.51 0.32
N ARG A 47 14.91 23.01 -0.89
CA ARG A 47 15.48 22.20 -1.98
C ARG A 47 16.83 21.59 -1.60
N LEU A 48 17.73 22.37 -0.99
CA LEU A 48 19.05 21.89 -0.59
C LEU A 48 18.97 20.85 0.53
N THR A 49 18.07 21.03 1.50
CA THR A 49 17.84 20.05 2.57
C THR A 49 17.30 18.73 2.02
N LEU A 50 16.29 18.79 1.14
CA LEU A 50 15.73 17.61 0.48
C LEU A 50 16.76 16.85 -0.36
N LEU A 51 17.63 17.56 -1.09
CA LEU A 51 18.75 16.93 -1.83
C LEU A 51 19.71 16.18 -0.91
N GLY A 52 20.01 16.76 0.27
CA GLY A 52 20.88 16.13 1.24
C GLY A 52 20.28 14.86 1.86
N LEU A 53 18.96 14.84 2.07
CA LEU A 53 18.22 13.70 2.60
C LEU A 53 18.02 12.60 1.54
N GLN A 54 17.76 12.97 0.29
CA GLN A 54 17.64 12.02 -0.83
C GLN A 54 18.92 11.19 -1.00
N ALA A 55 20.09 11.78 -0.75
CA ALA A 55 21.38 11.11 -0.90
C ALA A 55 21.59 9.92 0.04
N VAL A 56 20.85 9.86 1.16
CA VAL A 56 20.95 8.78 2.17
C VAL A 56 19.70 7.88 2.20
N LEU A 57 18.68 8.20 1.42
CA LEU A 57 17.37 7.54 1.45
C LEU A 57 17.47 6.03 1.16
N SER A 58 18.23 5.65 0.13
CA SER A 58 18.41 4.23 -0.23
C SER A 58 19.15 3.42 0.85
N ASP A 59 20.12 4.01 1.55
CA ASP A 59 20.82 3.35 2.65
C ASP A 59 19.92 3.19 3.87
N ALA A 60 19.14 4.24 4.19
CA ALA A 60 18.15 4.19 5.24
C ALA A 60 17.09 3.10 4.98
N GLU A 61 16.61 2.99 3.74
CA GLU A 61 15.63 1.96 3.33
C GLU A 61 16.17 0.55 3.50
N ASN A 62 17.44 0.30 3.18
CA ASN A 62 18.08 -1.00 3.38
C ASN A 62 18.24 -1.34 4.88
N LYS A 63 18.53 -0.33 5.71
CA LYS A 63 18.75 -0.49 7.15
C LYS A 63 17.46 -0.49 7.99
N GLN A 64 16.30 -0.13 7.42
CA GLN A 64 15.05 0.01 8.19
C GLN A 64 14.58 -1.29 8.85
N ALA A 65 14.82 -2.45 8.21
CA ALA A 65 14.42 -3.75 8.74
C ALA A 65 15.33 -4.25 9.88
N SER A 66 16.59 -3.80 9.90
CA SER A 66 17.60 -4.23 10.88
C SER A 66 17.86 -3.19 11.97
N ASN A 67 17.46 -1.93 11.77
CA ASN A 67 17.66 -0.83 12.72
C ASN A 67 16.38 -0.02 12.95
N ARG A 68 15.78 -0.19 14.13
CA ARG A 68 14.55 0.52 14.54
C ARG A 68 14.67 2.05 14.52
N TYR A 69 15.87 2.58 14.79
CA TYR A 69 16.10 4.03 14.82
C TYR A 69 16.11 4.62 13.40
N VAL A 70 16.60 3.85 12.43
CA VAL A 70 16.54 4.21 11.00
C VAL A 70 15.09 4.13 10.49
N ASN A 71 14.32 3.13 10.92
CA ASN A 71 12.90 3.04 10.58
C ASN A 71 12.11 4.25 11.12
N GLN A 72 12.31 4.62 12.39
CA GLN A 72 11.69 5.81 12.96
C GLN A 72 12.08 7.09 12.20
N TRP A 73 13.37 7.24 11.89
CA TRP A 73 13.87 8.39 11.12
C TRP A 73 13.25 8.46 9.71
N LEU A 74 13.06 7.33 9.03
CA LEU A 74 12.39 7.27 7.72
C LEU A 74 10.91 7.67 7.80
N ASN A 75 10.22 7.27 8.87
CA ASN A 75 8.82 7.67 9.07
C ASN A 75 8.71 9.18 9.29
N GLU A 76 9.57 9.77 10.11
CA GLU A 76 9.61 11.22 10.33
C GLU A 76 10.00 11.98 9.04
N LEU A 77 10.90 11.41 8.22
CA LEU A 77 11.22 11.96 6.90
C LEU A 77 10.02 11.93 5.96
N ARG A 78 9.24 10.84 5.97
CA ARG A 78 8.03 10.71 5.15
C ARG A 78 6.98 11.74 5.54
N ASP A 79 6.68 11.88 6.83
CA ASP A 79 5.73 12.89 7.33
C ASP A 79 6.14 14.31 6.92
N ALA A 80 7.45 14.62 6.94
CA ALA A 80 7.96 15.92 6.55
C ALA A 80 7.90 16.16 5.03
N VAL A 81 8.12 15.13 4.22
CA VAL A 81 7.97 15.18 2.75
C VAL A 81 6.50 15.32 2.35
N ASP A 82 5.60 14.55 2.97
CA ASP A 82 4.15 14.63 2.75
C ASP A 82 3.61 16.00 3.16
N SER A 83 4.11 16.55 4.28
CA SER A 83 3.81 17.93 4.69
C SER A 83 4.29 18.95 3.65
N ALA A 84 5.48 18.77 3.06
CA ALA A 84 5.98 19.64 2.00
C ALA A 84 5.11 19.53 0.73
N GLU A 85 4.70 18.32 0.34
CA GLU A 85 3.85 18.09 -0.83
C GLU A 85 2.46 18.70 -0.65
N SER A 86 1.82 18.48 0.50
CA SER A 86 0.53 19.06 0.85
C SER A 86 0.56 20.60 0.80
N LEU A 87 1.61 21.24 1.31
CA LEU A 87 1.78 22.69 1.20
C LEU A 87 1.88 23.15 -0.25
N MET A 88 2.56 22.38 -1.10
CA MET A 88 2.73 22.71 -2.51
C MET A 88 1.42 22.55 -3.28
N GLU A 89 0.57 21.60 -2.90
CA GLU A 89 -0.80 21.46 -3.43
C GLU A 89 -1.71 22.59 -2.97
N GLU A 90 -1.65 22.97 -1.69
CA GLU A 90 -2.39 24.11 -1.12
C GLU A 90 -2.07 25.40 -1.91
N ILE A 91 -0.79 25.65 -2.18
CA ILE A 91 -0.36 26.79 -3.00
C ILE A 91 -0.87 26.65 -4.45
N ASN A 92 -0.75 25.48 -5.07
CA ASN A 92 -1.17 25.27 -6.46
C ASN A 92 -2.68 25.45 -6.65
N TYR A 93 -3.49 24.96 -5.70
CA TYR A 93 -4.93 25.15 -5.68
C TYR A 93 -5.30 26.64 -5.63
N GLU A 94 -4.63 27.39 -4.77
CA GLU A 94 -4.85 28.83 -4.60
C GLU A 94 -4.48 29.63 -5.85
N VAL A 95 -3.39 29.26 -6.53
CA VAL A 95 -3.03 29.83 -7.83
C VAL A 95 -4.13 29.62 -8.85
N LEU A 96 -4.61 28.39 -8.96
CA LEU A 96 -5.66 28.05 -9.92
C LEU A 96 -6.95 28.81 -9.59
N ARG A 97 -7.30 28.94 -8.31
CA ARG A 97 -8.46 29.73 -7.87
C ARG A 97 -8.33 31.19 -8.30
N VAL A 98 -7.23 31.87 -7.95
CA VAL A 98 -7.02 33.29 -8.31
C VAL A 98 -6.98 33.48 -9.84
N LYS A 99 -6.41 32.53 -10.58
CA LYS A 99 -6.37 32.57 -12.05
C LYS A 99 -7.76 32.44 -12.66
N VAL A 100 -8.62 31.59 -12.11
CA VAL A 100 -10.01 31.43 -12.55
C VAL A 100 -10.83 32.67 -12.17
N GLU A 101 -10.67 33.20 -10.95
CA GLU A 101 -11.38 34.41 -10.49
C GLU A 101 -11.02 35.65 -11.32
N SER A 102 -9.73 35.83 -11.64
CA SER A 102 -9.26 36.92 -12.51
C SER A 102 -9.71 36.78 -13.97
N GLN A 103 -9.90 35.55 -14.48
CA GLN A 103 -10.50 35.32 -15.80
C GLN A 103 -11.98 35.70 -15.84
N HIS A 104 -12.72 35.52 -14.74
CA HIS A 104 -14.12 35.93 -14.64
C HIS A 104 -14.29 37.45 -14.47
N GLN A 105 -13.35 38.13 -13.80
CA GLN A 105 -13.37 39.60 -13.69
C GLN A 105 -13.04 40.29 -15.03
N ASN A 106 -12.19 39.70 -15.87
CA ASN A 106 -11.85 40.28 -17.19
C ASN A 106 -13.01 40.28 -18.20
N TYR A 107 -14.10 39.53 -17.97
CA TYR A 107 -15.32 39.61 -18.79
C TYR A 107 -16.23 40.79 -18.42
N ALA A 108 -16.02 41.43 -17.27
CA ALA A 108 -16.84 42.55 -16.79
C ALA A 108 -16.25 43.95 -17.12
N GLU A 109 -14.97 44.05 -17.47
CA GLU A 109 -14.30 45.35 -17.70
C GLU A 109 -13.54 45.39 -19.03
N THR A 110 -14.25 45.68 -20.12
CA THR A 110 -13.63 46.32 -21.29
C THR A 110 -13.58 47.83 -21.09
N SER A 111 -12.46 48.38 -20.59
CA SER A 111 -11.73 49.45 -21.29
C SER A 111 -10.42 49.84 -20.57
N ASN A 112 -9.34 49.83 -21.35
CA ASN A 112 -8.16 50.68 -21.30
C ASN A 112 -7.10 50.53 -20.18
N GLN A 113 -5.89 50.32 -20.72
CA GLN A 113 -4.53 50.61 -20.24
C GLN A 113 -3.77 49.51 -19.50
N GLN A 114 -2.67 49.14 -20.17
CA GLN A 114 -1.49 48.39 -19.76
C GLN A 114 -1.34 48.21 -18.24
N VAL A 115 -1.53 46.98 -17.77
CA VAL A 115 -0.89 46.49 -16.55
C VAL A 115 -0.03 45.29 -16.93
N SER A 116 1.22 45.60 -17.27
CA SER A 116 2.31 44.65 -17.22
C SER A 116 2.43 44.08 -15.80
N GLY A 117 2.32 42.76 -15.68
CA GLY A 117 2.56 42.03 -14.44
C GLY A 117 1.32 41.94 -13.55
N LEU A 118 0.48 40.94 -13.79
CA LEU A 118 -0.45 40.44 -12.78
C LEU A 118 0.39 39.97 -11.58
N ASN A 119 0.59 40.84 -10.60
CA ASN A 119 0.95 40.41 -9.25
C ASN A 119 -0.23 39.57 -8.76
N LEU A 120 -0.11 38.24 -8.91
CA LEU A 120 -0.97 37.23 -8.30
C LEU A 120 -0.82 37.38 -6.78
N CYS A 121 -1.51 38.36 -6.20
CA CYS A 121 -1.40 38.62 -4.79
C CYS A 121 -2.36 37.71 -4.02
N LEU A 122 -1.86 36.53 -3.62
CA LEU A 122 -2.43 35.79 -2.49
C LEU A 122 -2.63 36.73 -1.29
N SER A 123 -3.66 36.49 -0.46
CA SER A 123 -3.87 37.31 0.74
C SER A 123 -2.63 37.26 1.66
N ASP A 124 -2.30 38.37 2.29
CA ASP A 124 -1.11 38.46 3.16
C ASP A 124 -1.20 37.47 4.34
N GLU A 125 -2.42 37.16 4.78
CA GLU A 125 -2.70 36.16 5.81
C GLU A 125 -2.43 34.72 5.33
N PHE A 126 -2.86 34.37 4.11
CA PHE A 126 -2.59 33.05 3.52
C PHE A 126 -1.09 32.86 3.28
N PHE A 127 -0.41 33.88 2.74
CA PHE A 127 1.03 33.84 2.52
C PHE A 127 1.80 33.67 3.83
N LEU A 128 1.40 34.37 4.90
CA LEU A 128 2.03 34.24 6.22
C LEU A 128 1.83 32.84 6.81
N SER A 129 0.64 32.25 6.65
CA SER A 129 0.34 30.87 7.07
C SER A 129 1.20 29.85 6.35
N ILE A 130 1.27 29.91 5.01
CA ILE A 130 2.13 29.03 4.21
C ILE A 130 3.60 29.20 4.58
N LYS A 131 4.07 30.44 4.77
CA LYS A 131 5.46 30.71 5.17
C LYS A 131 5.79 30.06 6.51
N GLN A 132 4.93 30.19 7.51
CA GLN A 132 5.14 29.57 8.83
C GLN A 132 5.15 28.03 8.74
N LYS A 133 4.23 27.44 7.98
CA LYS A 133 4.21 25.99 7.76
C LYS A 133 5.47 25.52 7.03
N LEU A 134 5.91 26.24 6.00
CA LEU A 134 7.14 25.94 5.25
C LEU A 134 8.40 26.03 6.12
N GLU A 135 8.52 27.08 6.94
CA GLU A 135 9.61 27.24 7.90
C GLU A 135 9.66 26.09 8.92
N LYS A 136 8.50 25.65 9.40
CA LYS A 136 8.37 24.49 10.30
C LYS A 136 8.85 23.20 9.60
N THR A 137 8.39 22.95 8.38
CA THR A 137 8.79 21.76 7.60
C THR A 137 10.28 21.74 7.32
N ILE A 138 10.86 22.88 6.91
CA ILE A 138 12.31 23.00 6.68
C ILE A 138 13.08 22.70 7.97
N LYS A 139 12.63 23.21 9.11
CA LYS A 139 13.28 22.96 10.40
C LYS A 139 13.28 21.47 10.76
N THR A 140 12.15 20.78 10.58
CA THR A 140 12.06 19.32 10.80
C THR A 140 13.01 18.56 9.87
N LEU A 141 13.07 18.92 8.59
CA LEU A 141 13.99 18.30 7.62
C LEU A 141 15.47 18.55 7.99
N GLU A 142 15.81 19.73 8.50
CA GLU A 142 17.16 20.03 9.00
C GLU A 142 17.52 19.23 10.25
N GLU A 143 16.57 19.05 11.17
CA GLU A 143 16.75 18.21 12.36
C GLU A 143 17.01 16.75 11.95
N LEU A 144 16.25 16.22 11.00
CA LEU A 144 16.48 14.89 10.42
C LEU A 144 17.84 14.79 9.72
N GLN A 145 18.24 15.83 9.00
CA GLN A 145 19.53 15.88 8.32
C GLN A 145 20.71 15.86 9.31
N ASN A 146 20.57 16.48 10.48
CA ASN A 146 21.59 16.47 11.53
C ASN A 146 21.69 15.09 12.22
N GLN A 147 20.63 14.29 12.23
CA GLN A 147 20.61 12.95 12.82
C GLN A 147 21.31 11.90 11.94
N ILE A 148 21.50 12.16 10.64
CA ILE A 148 22.13 11.24 9.67
C ILE A 148 23.45 10.67 10.22
N GLY A 149 24.31 11.52 10.78
CA GLY A 149 25.62 11.10 11.30
C GLY A 149 25.53 10.20 12.54
N CYS A 150 24.49 10.33 13.35
CA CYS A 150 24.25 9.47 14.52
C CYS A 150 23.63 8.11 14.14
N LEU A 151 23.01 8.03 12.95
CA LEU A 151 22.35 6.84 12.44
C LEU A 151 23.26 5.99 11.52
N ASP A 152 24.52 6.40 11.36
CA ASP A 152 25.50 5.78 10.46
C ASP A 152 24.95 5.62 9.03
N LEU A 153 24.17 6.61 8.59
CA LEU A 153 23.60 6.68 7.26
C LEU A 153 24.64 7.26 6.29
N THR A 154 24.98 6.49 5.26
CA THR A 154 26.01 6.86 4.29
C THR A 154 25.39 7.36 3.00
N LYS A 155 25.97 8.43 2.43
CA LYS A 155 25.58 8.90 1.09
C LYS A 155 25.98 7.83 0.08
N ASN A 156 25.01 7.13 -0.47
CA ASN A 156 25.23 6.18 -1.56
C ASN A 156 25.45 6.96 -2.86
N LEU A 157 26.61 7.63 -2.97
CA LEU A 157 27.13 8.18 -4.23
C LEU A 157 27.70 7.10 -5.15
N VAL A 158 27.66 5.84 -4.71
CA VAL A 158 27.96 4.68 -5.52
C VAL A 158 26.65 3.96 -5.81
N LEU A 159 26.38 3.77 -7.10
CA LEU A 159 25.37 2.88 -7.68
C LEU A 159 25.62 1.41 -7.30
N ASP A 160 25.92 1.11 -6.04
CA ASP A 160 25.85 -0.26 -5.55
C ASP A 160 24.39 -0.52 -5.19
N LYS A 161 23.64 -0.93 -6.23
CA LYS A 161 22.38 -1.64 -6.03
C LYS A 161 22.70 -2.90 -5.24
N GLN A 162 22.65 -2.81 -3.92
CA GLN A 162 22.68 -4.00 -3.09
C GLN A 162 21.45 -4.85 -3.42
N GLU A 163 21.73 -6.12 -3.68
CA GLU A 163 20.75 -7.14 -4.04
C GLU A 163 19.74 -7.33 -2.91
N THR A 164 18.45 -7.15 -3.21
CA THR A 164 17.30 -7.61 -2.41
C THR A 164 16.83 -9.01 -2.85
N ARG A 165 17.68 -9.76 -3.56
CA ARG A 165 17.41 -11.14 -3.98
C ARG A 165 18.38 -12.07 -3.28
N VAL A 166 17.83 -13.00 -2.50
CA VAL A 166 18.60 -14.10 -1.90
C VAL A 166 19.25 -14.90 -3.04
N PRO A 167 20.60 -15.02 -3.06
CA PRO A 167 21.31 -15.81 -4.07
C PRO A 167 20.83 -17.27 -4.07
N THR A 168 20.68 -17.86 -5.26
CA THR A 168 20.34 -19.28 -5.38
C THR A 168 21.57 -20.14 -5.03
N THR A 169 21.41 -21.08 -4.10
CA THR A 169 22.48 -22.03 -3.76
C THR A 169 22.56 -23.16 -4.78
N SER A 170 23.69 -23.83 -4.92
CA SER A 170 23.80 -24.98 -5.83
C SER A 170 23.09 -26.25 -5.27
N LEU A 171 22.85 -26.34 -3.96
CA LEU A 171 22.31 -27.53 -3.28
C LEU A 171 20.83 -27.81 -3.60
N VAL A 172 20.49 -29.10 -3.76
CA VAL A 172 19.11 -29.61 -3.95
C VAL A 172 18.97 -30.98 -3.28
N ASP A 173 17.80 -31.24 -2.68
CA ASP A 173 17.38 -32.59 -2.32
C ASP A 173 16.89 -33.33 -3.59
N GLU A 174 17.68 -34.30 -4.06
CA GLU A 174 17.40 -35.07 -5.27
C GLU A 174 16.10 -35.87 -5.19
N SER A 175 15.67 -36.24 -3.98
CA SER A 175 14.46 -37.03 -3.78
C SER A 175 13.19 -36.23 -4.12
N ASP A 176 13.29 -34.90 -4.12
CA ASP A 176 12.19 -33.93 -4.27
C ASP A 176 11.85 -33.59 -5.74
N ILE A 177 12.49 -34.26 -6.69
CA ILE A 177 12.39 -33.97 -8.14
C ILE A 177 11.64 -35.10 -8.84
N LEU A 178 10.50 -34.75 -9.45
CA LEU A 178 9.63 -35.68 -10.14
C LEU A 178 9.39 -35.26 -11.59
N GLY A 179 9.38 -36.25 -12.50
CA GLY A 179 8.99 -36.08 -13.91
C GLY A 179 9.90 -35.24 -14.80
N ARG A 180 11.19 -35.07 -14.43
CA ARG A 180 12.19 -34.33 -15.23
C ARG A 180 13.32 -35.21 -15.78
N GLN A 181 13.12 -36.52 -15.79
CA GLN A 181 14.15 -37.49 -16.16
C GLN A 181 14.61 -37.33 -17.61
N ASN A 182 13.70 -36.93 -18.51
CA ASN A 182 14.01 -36.72 -19.92
C ASN A 182 14.90 -35.49 -20.12
N GLU A 183 14.53 -34.36 -19.52
CA GLU A 183 15.30 -33.10 -19.59
C GLU A 183 16.66 -33.25 -18.93
N ILE A 184 16.75 -34.00 -17.81
CA ILE A 184 18.02 -34.34 -17.17
C ILE A 184 18.89 -35.17 -18.13
N ALA A 185 18.33 -36.18 -18.79
CA ALA A 185 19.08 -37.01 -19.72
C ALA A 185 19.61 -36.22 -20.93
N ILE A 186 18.77 -35.35 -21.51
CA ILE A 186 19.14 -34.46 -22.63
C ILE A 186 20.26 -33.50 -22.21
N LEU A 187 20.11 -32.85 -21.04
CA LEU A 187 21.13 -31.91 -20.56
C LEU A 187 22.45 -32.62 -20.26
N VAL A 188 22.42 -33.82 -19.66
CA VAL A 188 23.63 -34.62 -19.42
C VAL A 188 24.29 -35.04 -20.73
N ASP A 189 23.53 -35.45 -21.74
CA ASP A 189 24.06 -35.81 -23.06
C ASP A 189 24.75 -34.61 -23.73
N HIS A 190 24.11 -33.44 -23.71
CA HIS A 190 24.68 -32.19 -24.25
C HIS A 190 25.94 -31.73 -23.51
N LEU A 191 26.06 -32.04 -22.22
CA LEU A 191 27.25 -31.71 -21.43
C LEU A 191 28.42 -32.66 -21.69
N LEU A 192 28.13 -33.93 -22.03
CA LEU A 192 29.13 -34.93 -22.36
C LEU A 192 29.57 -34.89 -23.83
N SER A 193 28.74 -34.32 -24.72
CA SER A 193 29.03 -34.20 -26.14
C SER A 193 30.15 -33.19 -26.41
N VAL A 194 30.96 -33.45 -27.43
CA VAL A 194 31.97 -32.52 -27.93
C VAL A 194 31.45 -31.91 -29.22
N ASP A 195 31.35 -30.58 -29.24
CA ASP A 195 30.84 -29.85 -30.39
C ASP A 195 31.81 -29.93 -31.57
N ALA A 196 31.28 -30.23 -32.76
CA ALA A 196 32.07 -30.42 -33.98
C ALA A 196 32.57 -29.10 -34.60
N ASP A 197 32.15 -27.95 -34.06
CA ASP A 197 32.43 -26.61 -34.60
C ASP A 197 33.80 -26.05 -34.19
N GLY A 198 34.60 -26.84 -33.46
CA GLY A 198 35.98 -26.50 -33.08
C GLY A 198 36.09 -25.40 -32.03
N LYS A 199 34.96 -24.98 -31.41
CA LYS A 199 34.99 -24.04 -30.29
C LYS A 199 35.47 -24.71 -29.02
N THR A 200 36.10 -23.93 -28.15
CA THR A 200 36.58 -24.42 -26.86
C THR A 200 35.43 -24.63 -25.87
N TYR A 201 34.36 -23.84 -25.98
CA TYR A 201 33.16 -23.99 -25.16
C TYR A 201 31.87 -23.86 -25.98
N SER A 202 30.78 -24.39 -25.41
CA SER A 202 29.42 -24.13 -25.89
C SER A 202 28.47 -23.72 -24.77
N VAL A 203 27.37 -23.08 -25.17
CA VAL A 203 26.38 -22.49 -24.27
C VAL A 203 25.07 -23.24 -24.45
N ILE A 204 24.47 -23.66 -23.33
CA ILE A 204 23.22 -24.41 -23.28
C ILE A 204 22.20 -23.58 -22.48
N PRO A 205 21.35 -22.79 -23.16
CA PRO A 205 20.26 -22.07 -22.51
C PRO A 205 19.14 -23.01 -22.07
N ILE A 206 18.64 -22.83 -20.85
CA ILE A 206 17.45 -23.47 -20.28
C ILE A 206 16.38 -22.38 -20.14
N VAL A 207 15.29 -22.51 -20.90
CA VAL A 207 14.24 -21.49 -21.04
C VAL A 207 12.92 -22.00 -20.51
N GLY A 208 12.13 -21.14 -19.89
CA GLY A 208 10.80 -21.49 -19.42
C GLY A 208 10.23 -20.49 -18.41
N MET A 209 8.95 -20.65 -18.09
CA MET A 209 8.21 -19.73 -17.22
C MET A 209 8.76 -19.65 -15.78
N ALA A 210 8.32 -18.65 -15.03
CA ALA A 210 8.67 -18.52 -13.61
C ALA A 210 8.21 -19.76 -12.81
N GLY A 211 9.03 -20.24 -11.88
CA GLY A 211 8.66 -21.38 -11.02
C GLY A 211 8.62 -22.76 -11.68
N VAL A 212 8.93 -22.88 -12.99
CA VAL A 212 8.87 -24.17 -13.73
C VAL A 212 9.99 -25.17 -13.34
N GLY A 213 11.04 -24.71 -12.66
CA GLY A 213 12.15 -25.54 -12.16
C GLY A 213 13.47 -25.48 -12.94
N LYS A 214 13.71 -24.42 -13.73
CA LYS A 214 14.95 -24.29 -14.54
C LYS A 214 16.23 -24.38 -13.71
N THR A 215 16.27 -23.57 -12.65
CA THR A 215 17.38 -23.56 -11.69
C THR A 215 17.54 -24.94 -11.05
N THR A 216 16.44 -25.60 -10.68
CA THR A 216 16.47 -26.96 -10.12
C THR A 216 17.09 -27.96 -11.09
N LEU A 217 16.74 -27.92 -12.39
CA LEU A 217 17.34 -28.77 -13.41
C LEU A 217 18.86 -28.56 -13.50
N ALA A 218 19.31 -27.30 -13.56
CA ALA A 218 20.73 -26.97 -13.59
C ALA A 218 21.47 -27.45 -12.33
N LYS A 219 20.88 -27.29 -11.14
CA LYS A 219 21.48 -27.72 -9.87
C LYS A 219 21.69 -29.24 -9.79
N ILE A 220 20.73 -30.03 -10.27
CA ILE A 220 20.84 -31.51 -10.31
C ILE A 220 22.04 -31.92 -11.15
N VAL A 221 22.10 -31.38 -12.36
CA VAL A 221 23.13 -31.80 -13.30
C VAL A 221 24.51 -31.32 -12.86
N TYR A 222 24.59 -30.14 -12.23
CA TYR A 222 25.84 -29.64 -11.63
C TYR A 222 26.45 -30.61 -10.61
N HIS A 223 25.62 -31.25 -9.78
CA HIS A 223 26.01 -32.23 -8.76
C HIS A 223 26.00 -33.69 -9.21
N SER A 224 25.56 -33.97 -10.43
CA SER A 224 25.44 -35.33 -10.95
C SER A 224 26.76 -36.09 -10.87
N GLU A 225 26.74 -37.28 -10.27
CA GLU A 225 27.91 -38.16 -10.17
C GLU A 225 28.47 -38.52 -11.55
N LYS A 226 27.61 -38.58 -12.58
CA LYS A 226 28.02 -38.85 -13.97
C LYS A 226 28.96 -37.78 -14.53
N LEU A 227 28.95 -36.57 -13.97
CA LEU A 227 29.74 -35.41 -14.40
C LEU A 227 30.83 -35.04 -13.38
N LYS A 228 31.06 -35.85 -12.36
CA LYS A 228 32.00 -35.55 -11.27
C LYS A 228 33.43 -35.43 -11.79
N ASP A 229 33.85 -36.36 -12.65
CA ASP A 229 35.22 -36.45 -13.16
C ASP A 229 35.35 -35.91 -14.60
N HIS A 230 34.30 -35.25 -15.12
CA HIS A 230 34.27 -34.77 -16.51
C HIS A 230 34.77 -33.33 -16.69
N PHE A 231 34.71 -32.52 -15.63
CA PHE A 231 35.09 -31.11 -15.63
C PHE A 231 36.10 -30.84 -14.51
N ASP A 232 37.21 -30.18 -14.84
CA ASP A 232 38.26 -29.83 -13.89
C ASP A 232 37.85 -28.68 -12.97
N LEU A 233 36.98 -27.79 -13.48
CA LEU A 233 36.47 -26.65 -12.75
C LEU A 233 34.96 -26.56 -12.90
N LYS A 234 34.30 -26.23 -11.79
CA LYS A 234 32.88 -25.91 -11.75
C LYS A 234 32.68 -24.56 -11.07
N ALA A 235 31.80 -23.73 -11.60
CA ALA A 235 31.43 -22.46 -10.99
C ALA A 235 29.94 -22.19 -11.18
N TRP A 236 29.30 -21.64 -10.15
CA TRP A 236 27.87 -21.29 -10.18
C TRP A 236 27.67 -19.84 -9.76
N PHE A 237 27.01 -19.04 -10.59
CA PHE A 237 26.71 -17.66 -10.26
C PHE A 237 25.28 -17.27 -10.63
N CYS A 238 24.56 -16.64 -9.69
CA CYS A 238 23.23 -16.09 -9.91
C CYS A 238 23.34 -14.66 -10.44
N VAL A 239 22.82 -14.40 -11.65
CA VAL A 239 22.87 -13.10 -12.32
C VAL A 239 21.60 -12.32 -11.99
N SER A 240 21.63 -11.48 -10.97
CA SER A 240 20.50 -10.56 -10.71
C SER A 240 20.53 -9.32 -11.61
N GLU A 241 19.40 -8.60 -11.63
CA GLU A 241 19.32 -7.28 -12.25
C GLU A 241 19.79 -6.17 -11.30
N PRO A 242 20.59 -5.21 -11.79
CA PRO A 242 21.04 -5.07 -13.17
C PRO A 242 22.21 -5.99 -13.51
N TYR A 243 22.38 -6.24 -14.80
CA TYR A 243 23.57 -6.89 -15.34
C TYR A 243 24.83 -6.10 -14.98
N ASP A 244 25.84 -6.79 -14.43
CA ASP A 244 27.15 -6.23 -14.14
C ASP A 244 28.23 -7.29 -14.40
N ALA A 245 29.00 -7.08 -15.47
CA ALA A 245 30.09 -7.96 -15.86
C ALA A 245 31.18 -8.05 -14.77
N SER A 246 31.45 -6.98 -14.02
CA SER A 246 32.44 -7.00 -12.92
C SER A 246 32.01 -7.97 -11.84
N ARG A 247 30.74 -7.87 -11.42
CA ARG A 247 30.18 -8.69 -10.35
C ARG A 247 30.11 -10.17 -10.74
N ILE A 248 29.66 -10.46 -11.96
CA ILE A 248 29.63 -11.84 -12.48
C ILE A 248 31.05 -12.42 -12.51
N THR A 249 32.01 -11.68 -13.06
CA THR A 249 33.40 -12.14 -13.16
C THR A 249 34.01 -12.38 -11.77
N LYS A 250 33.73 -11.49 -10.81
CA LYS A 250 34.20 -11.60 -9.43
C LYS A 250 33.60 -12.84 -8.74
N GLY A 251 32.29 -13.03 -8.81
CA GLY A 251 31.64 -14.19 -8.19
C GLY A 251 32.08 -15.52 -8.79
N LEU A 252 32.32 -15.58 -10.10
CA LEU A 252 32.91 -16.77 -10.73
C LEU A 252 34.34 -17.05 -10.23
N LEU A 253 35.16 -16.01 -10.03
CA LEU A 253 36.50 -16.16 -9.47
C LEU A 253 36.48 -16.66 -8.02
N GLU A 254 35.50 -16.23 -7.23
CA GLU A 254 35.28 -16.69 -5.85
C GLU A 254 34.95 -18.19 -5.82
N GLU A 255 34.02 -18.65 -6.66
CA GLU A 255 33.65 -20.06 -6.79
C GLU A 255 34.80 -20.96 -7.26
N ILE A 256 35.67 -20.45 -8.15
CA ILE A 256 36.85 -21.18 -8.65
C ILE A 256 37.98 -21.21 -7.59
N GLY A 257 37.82 -20.54 -6.44
CA GLY A 257 38.78 -20.55 -5.34
C GLY A 257 39.96 -19.59 -5.52
N SER A 258 39.78 -18.51 -6.30
CA SER A 258 40.82 -17.51 -6.53
C SER A 258 40.96 -16.57 -5.32
N SER A 259 41.98 -16.79 -4.50
CA SER A 259 42.14 -16.21 -3.14
C SER A 259 42.60 -14.74 -3.05
N ASN A 260 42.67 -13.98 -4.15
CA ASN A 260 43.23 -12.62 -4.19
C ASN A 260 42.31 -11.58 -4.86
N LEU A 261 41.16 -11.31 -4.24
CA LEU A 261 40.15 -10.34 -4.71
C LEU A 261 40.10 -9.03 -3.92
N MET A 262 41.03 -8.81 -2.97
CA MET A 262 41.01 -7.67 -2.02
C MET A 262 41.37 -6.28 -2.60
N VAL A 263 41.32 -6.09 -3.91
CA VAL A 263 41.53 -4.78 -4.54
C VAL A 263 40.35 -4.54 -5.47
N GLU A 264 39.83 -3.31 -5.49
CA GLU A 264 38.91 -2.80 -6.53
C GLU A 264 39.54 -3.00 -7.91
N ASN A 265 39.38 -4.20 -8.44
CA ASN A 265 39.91 -4.57 -9.75
C ASN A 265 38.89 -4.06 -10.76
N ASN A 266 39.35 -3.23 -11.70
CA ASN A 266 38.51 -2.87 -12.84
C ASN A 266 38.12 -4.14 -13.65
N VAL A 267 37.04 -4.04 -14.43
CA VAL A 267 36.49 -5.15 -15.26
C VAL A 267 37.60 -5.90 -15.99
N ASN A 268 38.53 -5.16 -16.60
CA ASN A 268 39.63 -5.74 -17.37
C ASN A 268 40.54 -6.65 -16.53
N GLN A 269 40.93 -6.24 -15.32
CA GLN A 269 41.75 -7.07 -14.44
C GLN A 269 41.02 -8.33 -13.98
N LEU A 270 39.72 -8.23 -13.68
CA LEU A 270 38.90 -9.39 -13.33
C LEU A 270 38.81 -10.38 -14.49
N GLN A 271 38.56 -9.88 -15.70
CA GLN A 271 38.43 -10.68 -16.91
C GLN A 271 39.77 -11.38 -17.28
N ILE A 272 40.91 -10.69 -17.12
CA ILE A 272 42.24 -11.30 -17.30
C ILE A 272 42.48 -12.41 -16.27
N LYS A 273 42.15 -12.18 -15.00
CA LYS A 273 42.29 -13.21 -13.95
C LYS A 273 41.40 -14.42 -14.22
N LEU A 274 40.15 -14.20 -14.64
CA LEU A 274 39.23 -15.29 -14.99
C LEU A 274 39.78 -16.10 -16.17
N LYS A 275 40.27 -15.40 -17.21
CA LYS A 275 40.91 -15.98 -18.38
C LYS A 275 42.09 -16.87 -17.98
N GLU A 276 42.96 -16.42 -17.09
CA GLU A 276 44.11 -17.19 -16.59
C GLU A 276 43.69 -18.39 -15.73
N SER A 277 42.64 -18.24 -14.92
CA SER A 277 42.15 -19.29 -14.02
C SER A 277 41.53 -20.48 -14.76
N ILE A 278 40.88 -20.19 -15.90
CA ILE A 278 40.20 -21.14 -16.79
C ILE A 278 41.14 -21.73 -17.85
N LYS A 279 42.26 -21.07 -18.13
CA LYS A 279 43.17 -21.45 -19.22
C LYS A 279 43.59 -22.93 -19.14
N GLY A 280 43.28 -23.68 -20.19
CA GLY A 280 43.68 -25.09 -20.34
C GLY A 280 43.01 -26.04 -19.35
N LYS A 281 41.83 -25.68 -18.84
CA LYS A 281 40.99 -26.53 -17.99
C LYS A 281 39.62 -26.70 -18.64
N LYS A 282 39.02 -27.86 -18.46
CA LYS A 282 37.65 -28.13 -18.90
C LYS A 282 36.66 -27.65 -17.84
N CYS A 283 35.88 -26.63 -18.17
CA CYS A 283 35.03 -25.93 -17.20
C CYS A 283 33.53 -26.20 -17.41
N LEU A 284 32.79 -26.31 -16.31
CA LEU A 284 31.32 -26.22 -16.28
C LEU A 284 30.91 -24.98 -15.50
N ILE A 285 30.32 -24.01 -16.19
CA ILE A 285 29.90 -22.74 -15.59
C ILE A 285 28.39 -22.64 -15.66
N VAL A 286 27.74 -22.26 -14.56
CA VAL A 286 26.30 -21.99 -14.54
C VAL A 286 26.06 -20.51 -14.26
N LEU A 287 25.34 -19.86 -15.16
CA LEU A 287 24.84 -18.49 -15.00
C LEU A 287 23.31 -18.54 -14.86
N ASP A 288 22.83 -18.41 -13.62
CA ASP A 288 21.43 -18.59 -13.26
C ASP A 288 20.64 -17.26 -13.33
N ASP A 289 19.40 -17.32 -13.82
CA ASP A 289 18.41 -16.23 -13.95
C ASP A 289 18.87 -15.01 -14.78
N ILE A 290 19.46 -15.22 -15.96
CA ILE A 290 19.86 -14.11 -16.85
C ILE A 290 18.64 -13.41 -17.49
N TRP A 291 18.62 -12.08 -17.43
CA TRP A 291 17.58 -11.22 -18.03
C TRP A 291 18.06 -10.35 -19.20
N ASN A 292 19.38 -10.14 -19.32
CA ASN A 292 20.00 -9.27 -20.30
C ASN A 292 20.19 -9.97 -21.65
N ASP A 293 19.60 -9.42 -22.72
CA ASP A 293 19.74 -9.91 -24.10
C ASP A 293 20.64 -9.01 -24.97
N ASN A 294 21.37 -8.06 -24.37
CA ASN A 294 22.37 -7.27 -25.07
C ASN A 294 23.54 -8.14 -25.54
N TYR A 295 23.62 -8.35 -26.85
CA TYR A 295 24.66 -9.17 -27.48
C TYR A 295 26.08 -8.63 -27.21
N ILE A 296 26.28 -7.31 -27.18
CA ILE A 296 27.62 -6.72 -26.99
C ILE A 296 28.14 -7.04 -25.58
N GLU A 297 27.29 -6.85 -24.57
CA GLU A 297 27.65 -7.13 -23.19
C GLU A 297 27.92 -8.62 -22.93
N TRP A 298 27.17 -9.50 -23.60
CA TRP A 298 27.44 -10.94 -23.60
C TRP A 298 28.75 -11.28 -24.34
N ASP A 299 29.00 -10.66 -25.50
CA ASP A 299 30.21 -10.85 -26.29
C ASP A 299 31.46 -10.47 -25.49
N ASP A 300 31.40 -9.41 -24.70
CA ASP A 300 32.49 -9.01 -23.80
C ASP A 300 32.70 -10.03 -22.68
N LEU A 301 31.63 -10.47 -22.00
CA LEU A 301 31.70 -11.41 -20.88
C LEU A 301 32.22 -12.79 -21.31
N ARG A 302 31.96 -13.22 -22.54
CA ARG A 302 32.28 -14.58 -22.99
C ARG A 302 33.73 -14.79 -23.43
N ILE A 303 34.50 -13.70 -23.63
CA ILE A 303 35.88 -13.75 -24.13
C ILE A 303 36.82 -14.63 -23.27
N PRO A 304 36.82 -14.55 -21.93
CA PRO A 304 37.69 -15.39 -21.09
C PRO A 304 37.44 -16.89 -21.26
N PHE A 305 36.18 -17.29 -21.43
CA PHE A 305 35.80 -18.70 -21.56
C PHE A 305 36.40 -19.35 -22.81
N ALA A 306 36.73 -18.55 -23.84
CA ALA A 306 37.38 -19.05 -25.04
C ALA A 306 38.77 -19.67 -24.79
N GLN A 307 39.40 -19.41 -23.63
CA GLN A 307 40.69 -20.00 -23.26
C GLN A 307 40.57 -21.34 -22.52
N GLY A 308 39.35 -21.80 -22.25
CA GLY A 308 39.12 -23.12 -21.67
C GLY A 308 39.56 -24.25 -22.61
N GLU A 309 39.58 -25.46 -22.08
CA GLU A 309 39.81 -26.67 -22.87
C GLU A 309 38.55 -27.06 -23.66
N ILE A 310 38.74 -27.69 -24.82
CA ILE A 310 37.66 -28.19 -25.69
C ILE A 310 36.69 -29.05 -24.88
N GLY A 311 35.40 -28.76 -25.05
CA GLY A 311 34.33 -29.42 -24.31
C GLY A 311 33.95 -28.71 -23.01
N SER A 312 34.44 -27.49 -22.76
CA SER A 312 33.91 -26.64 -21.69
C SER A 312 32.45 -26.25 -21.99
N LYS A 313 31.61 -26.11 -20.96
CA LYS A 313 30.18 -25.88 -21.11
C LYS A 313 29.70 -24.74 -20.21
N ILE A 314 28.81 -23.91 -20.72
CA ILE A 314 28.13 -22.84 -19.98
C ILE A 314 26.63 -23.10 -19.99
N ILE A 315 26.04 -23.33 -18.82
CA ILE A 315 24.59 -23.42 -18.66
C ILE A 315 24.06 -22.03 -18.33
N VAL A 316 23.04 -21.59 -19.05
CA VAL A 316 22.33 -20.33 -18.79
C VAL A 316 20.89 -20.66 -18.44
N THR A 317 20.34 -20.13 -17.36
CA THR A 317 18.89 -20.22 -17.11
C THR A 317 18.23 -18.86 -17.35
N THR A 318 17.10 -18.82 -18.05
CA THR A 318 16.39 -17.57 -18.34
C THR A 318 14.90 -17.78 -18.53
N ARG A 319 14.12 -16.71 -18.41
CA ARG A 319 12.70 -16.66 -18.76
C ARG A 319 12.46 -16.13 -20.17
N LYS A 320 13.46 -15.46 -20.77
CA LYS A 320 13.34 -14.78 -22.05
C LYS A 320 13.93 -15.63 -23.16
N GLU A 321 13.12 -15.94 -24.17
CA GLU A 321 13.61 -16.62 -25.37
C GLU A 321 14.61 -15.76 -26.16
N SER A 322 14.51 -14.43 -26.07
CA SER A 322 15.49 -13.50 -26.67
C SER A 322 16.90 -13.73 -26.12
N VAL A 323 17.04 -13.89 -24.80
CA VAL A 323 18.32 -14.18 -24.13
C VAL A 323 18.91 -15.49 -24.64
N ALA A 324 18.09 -16.54 -24.76
CA ALA A 324 18.54 -17.84 -25.24
C ALA A 324 19.10 -17.76 -26.67
N LYS A 325 18.40 -17.07 -27.58
CA LYS A 325 18.83 -16.83 -28.96
C LYS A 325 20.11 -15.98 -29.05
N THR A 326 20.27 -15.01 -28.15
CA THR A 326 21.49 -14.20 -28.08
C THR A 326 22.70 -15.01 -27.63
N MET A 327 22.51 -15.94 -26.67
CA MET A 327 23.62 -16.60 -25.98
C MET A 327 24.03 -17.96 -26.55
N GLY A 328 23.09 -18.72 -27.10
CA GLY A 328 23.34 -20.09 -27.57
C GLY A 328 22.50 -20.47 -28.79
N ASN A 329 22.89 -21.57 -29.44
CA ASN A 329 22.20 -22.07 -30.64
C ASN A 329 21.14 -23.13 -30.31
N GLU A 330 21.37 -23.95 -29.29
CA GLU A 330 20.48 -25.04 -28.89
C GLU A 330 19.95 -24.80 -27.48
N GLN A 331 18.63 -24.61 -27.36
CA GLN A 331 17.98 -24.36 -26.07
C GLN A 331 17.20 -25.57 -25.58
N ILE A 332 17.19 -25.77 -24.26
CA ILE A 332 16.31 -26.71 -23.58
C ILE A 332 15.10 -25.93 -23.09
N SER A 333 13.93 -26.21 -23.68
CA SER A 333 12.68 -25.58 -23.28
C SER A 333 12.01 -26.42 -22.19
N MET A 334 11.68 -25.79 -21.06
CA MET A 334 11.05 -26.42 -19.92
C MET A 334 9.54 -26.18 -19.95
N ASP A 335 8.79 -27.24 -20.21
CA ASP A 335 7.33 -27.23 -20.14
C ASP A 335 6.82 -27.44 -18.71
N THR A 336 5.53 -27.23 -18.47
CA THR A 336 4.90 -27.54 -17.17
C THR A 336 4.82 -29.05 -16.93
N LEU A 337 4.69 -29.45 -15.66
CA LEU A 337 4.55 -30.85 -15.29
C LEU A 337 3.19 -31.41 -15.75
N SER A 338 3.14 -32.70 -16.10
CA SER A 338 1.87 -33.39 -16.35
C SER A 338 1.02 -33.44 -15.08
N SER A 339 -0.30 -33.62 -15.22
CA SER A 339 -1.22 -33.66 -14.08
C SER A 339 -0.86 -34.75 -13.06
N ASP A 340 -0.44 -35.93 -13.52
CA ASP A 340 -0.06 -37.05 -12.65
C ASP A 340 1.19 -36.77 -11.83
N VAL A 341 2.21 -36.17 -12.47
CA VAL A 341 3.45 -35.78 -11.79
C VAL A 341 3.20 -34.60 -10.85
N SER A 342 2.36 -33.65 -11.26
CA SER A 342 1.96 -32.50 -10.45
C SER A 342 1.27 -32.93 -9.17
N TRP A 343 0.33 -33.88 -9.27
CA TRP A 343 -0.32 -34.46 -8.11
C TRP A 343 0.67 -35.22 -7.21
N SER A 344 1.57 -36.02 -7.80
CA SER A 344 2.59 -36.76 -7.04
C SER A 344 3.49 -35.81 -6.24
N LEU A 345 3.90 -34.68 -6.84
CA LEU A 345 4.70 -33.65 -6.18
C LEU A 345 3.91 -32.95 -5.06
N PHE A 346 2.67 -32.55 -5.34
CA PHE A 346 1.82 -31.90 -4.35
C PHE A 346 1.55 -32.83 -3.16
N LYS A 347 1.16 -34.08 -3.44
CA LYS A 347 0.85 -35.11 -2.43
C LYS A 347 2.03 -35.33 -1.49
N ARG A 348 3.25 -35.44 -2.03
CA ARG A 348 4.48 -35.59 -1.25
C ARG A 348 4.67 -34.45 -0.24
N HIS A 349 4.44 -33.20 -0.64
CA HIS A 349 4.67 -32.05 0.24
C HIS A 349 3.52 -31.77 1.21
N ALA A 350 2.27 -32.00 0.80
CA ALA A 350 1.10 -31.72 1.63
C ALA A 350 0.85 -32.81 2.69
N PHE A 351 1.17 -34.07 2.37
CA PHE A 351 0.90 -35.23 3.23
C PHE A 351 2.17 -35.82 3.85
N ASP A 352 3.32 -35.14 3.82
CA ASP A 352 4.59 -35.65 4.38
C ASP A 352 4.46 -36.09 5.87
N ASN A 353 3.50 -35.53 6.61
CA ASN A 353 3.20 -35.87 8.01
C ASN A 353 1.85 -36.60 8.22
N MET A 354 1.13 -37.00 7.17
CA MET A 354 -0.22 -37.57 7.24
C MET A 354 -0.35 -38.82 6.36
N ASP A 355 -1.04 -39.87 6.81
CA ASP A 355 -1.33 -41.00 5.94
C ASP A 355 -2.41 -40.60 4.90
N PRO A 356 -2.11 -40.62 3.60
CA PRO A 356 -3.11 -40.28 2.58
C PRO A 356 -4.35 -41.18 2.60
N ASN A 357 -4.23 -42.41 3.11
CA ASN A 357 -5.34 -43.36 3.18
C ASN A 357 -6.35 -43.02 4.29
N GLU A 358 -5.98 -42.19 5.26
CA GLU A 358 -6.85 -41.77 6.35
C GLU A 358 -7.77 -40.59 5.93
N HIS A 359 -7.49 -39.93 4.81
CA HIS A 359 -8.18 -38.71 4.39
C HIS A 359 -8.52 -38.66 2.88
N PRO A 360 -9.42 -39.54 2.39
CA PRO A 360 -9.81 -39.59 0.98
C PRO A 360 -10.43 -38.28 0.46
N GLU A 361 -11.12 -37.52 1.31
CA GLU A 361 -11.70 -36.23 0.94
C GLU A 361 -10.64 -35.13 0.72
N LEU A 362 -9.58 -35.11 1.54
CA LEU A 362 -8.45 -34.18 1.36
C LEU A 362 -7.68 -34.49 0.08
N GLU A 363 -7.52 -35.78 -0.25
CA GLU A 363 -6.90 -36.18 -1.51
C GLU A 363 -7.68 -35.64 -2.73
N GLU A 364 -9.01 -35.74 -2.73
CA GLU A 364 -9.81 -35.27 -3.86
C GLU A 364 -9.77 -33.75 -4.02
N VAL A 365 -9.89 -32.99 -2.91
CA VAL A 365 -9.74 -31.53 -2.94
C VAL A 365 -8.32 -31.14 -3.34
N GLY A 366 -7.31 -31.85 -2.83
CA GLY A 366 -5.91 -31.65 -3.18
C GLY A 366 -5.61 -31.80 -4.67
N LYS A 367 -6.20 -32.81 -5.33
CA LYS A 367 -6.08 -32.98 -6.79
C LYS A 367 -6.62 -31.77 -7.56
N GLN A 368 -7.74 -31.22 -7.11
CA GLN A 368 -8.33 -30.03 -7.73
C GLN A 368 -7.47 -28.79 -7.52
N ILE A 369 -6.90 -28.59 -6.33
CA ILE A 369 -5.95 -27.50 -6.05
C ILE A 369 -4.70 -27.66 -6.91
N ALA A 370 -4.12 -28.86 -6.98
CA ALA A 370 -2.96 -29.14 -7.81
C ALA A 370 -3.22 -28.88 -9.31
N ALA A 371 -4.44 -29.18 -9.78
CA ALA A 371 -4.85 -28.84 -11.15
C ALA A 371 -4.88 -27.32 -11.39
N LYS A 372 -5.35 -26.52 -10.42
CA LYS A 372 -5.32 -25.05 -10.50
C LYS A 372 -3.89 -24.47 -10.55
N CYS A 373 -2.88 -25.18 -10.06
CA CYS A 373 -1.47 -24.77 -10.19
C CYS A 373 -0.89 -24.93 -11.60
N LYS A 374 -1.65 -25.47 -12.57
CA LYS A 374 -1.25 -25.60 -13.99
C LYS A 374 0.11 -26.28 -14.20
N GLY A 375 0.49 -27.19 -13.31
CA GLY A 375 1.75 -27.95 -13.39
C GLY A 375 3.03 -27.17 -13.09
N LEU A 376 2.94 -26.01 -12.42
CA LEU A 376 4.11 -25.25 -11.95
C LEU A 376 4.64 -25.80 -10.61
N PRO A 377 5.87 -26.38 -10.55
CA PRO A 377 6.42 -26.97 -9.33
C PRO A 377 6.42 -26.03 -8.12
N LEU A 378 6.81 -24.76 -8.31
CA LEU A 378 6.87 -23.81 -7.20
C LEU A 378 5.46 -23.50 -6.64
N ALA A 379 4.45 -23.33 -7.50
CA ALA A 379 3.06 -23.14 -7.07
C ALA A 379 2.55 -24.35 -6.27
N LEU A 380 2.82 -25.55 -6.78
CA LEU A 380 2.47 -26.82 -6.13
C LEU A 380 3.13 -26.93 -4.75
N LYS A 381 4.45 -26.70 -4.65
CA LYS A 381 5.18 -26.76 -3.38
C LYS A 381 4.71 -25.71 -2.38
N THR A 382 4.45 -24.48 -2.85
CA THR A 382 3.97 -23.40 -2.00
C THR A 382 2.62 -23.73 -1.36
N LEU A 383 1.62 -24.13 -2.15
CA LEU A 383 0.31 -24.47 -1.61
C LEU A 383 0.31 -25.80 -0.84
N ALA A 384 1.06 -26.79 -1.29
CA ALA A 384 1.22 -28.03 -0.53
C ALA A 384 1.86 -27.77 0.84
N GLY A 385 2.90 -26.92 0.89
CA GLY A 385 3.54 -26.51 2.13
C GLY A 385 2.61 -25.74 3.07
N LEU A 386 1.74 -24.88 2.50
CA LEU A 386 0.71 -24.18 3.26
C LEU A 386 -0.32 -25.14 3.87
N LEU A 387 -0.81 -26.06 3.05
CA LEU A 387 -1.86 -27.01 3.43
C LEU A 387 -1.33 -28.13 4.33
N ARG A 388 -0.01 -28.34 4.39
CA ARG A 388 0.63 -29.32 5.27
C ARG A 388 0.27 -29.13 6.74
N SER A 389 0.08 -27.88 7.19
CA SER A 389 -0.30 -27.57 8.58
C SER A 389 -1.81 -27.58 8.82
N LYS A 390 -2.63 -27.86 7.81
CA LYS A 390 -4.09 -27.77 7.86
C LYS A 390 -4.74 -29.15 7.82
N SER A 391 -5.43 -29.48 8.90
CA SER A 391 -6.08 -30.79 9.07
C SER A 391 -7.57 -30.79 8.69
N GLU A 392 -8.20 -29.61 8.59
CA GLU A 392 -9.62 -29.49 8.28
C GLU A 392 -9.88 -29.34 6.78
N ILE A 393 -10.84 -30.12 6.27
CA ILE A 393 -11.25 -30.11 4.86
C ILE A 393 -11.79 -28.76 4.38
N GLU A 394 -12.42 -27.98 5.26
CA GLU A 394 -13.01 -26.70 4.87
C GLU A 394 -11.94 -25.64 4.61
N GLU A 395 -10.78 -25.73 5.27
CA GLU A 395 -9.65 -24.84 4.98
C GLU A 395 -9.07 -25.11 3.58
N TRP A 396 -9.00 -26.38 3.18
CA TRP A 396 -8.60 -26.77 1.82
C TRP A 396 -9.62 -26.28 0.77
N ARG A 397 -10.92 -26.43 1.08
CA ARG A 397 -12.00 -25.92 0.21
C ARG A 397 -11.99 -24.40 0.10
N HIS A 398 -11.65 -23.69 1.18
CA HIS A 398 -11.51 -22.23 1.16
C HIS A 398 -10.43 -21.80 0.15
N ILE A 399 -9.26 -22.43 0.18
CA ILE A 399 -8.20 -22.19 -0.81
C ILE A 399 -8.69 -22.54 -2.23
N LEU A 400 -9.35 -23.67 -2.42
CA LEU A 400 -9.86 -24.09 -3.72
C LEU A 400 -10.88 -23.11 -4.34
N ARG A 401 -11.77 -22.55 -3.50
CA ARG A 401 -12.88 -21.65 -3.89
C ARG A 401 -12.50 -20.17 -3.94
N SER A 402 -11.27 -19.80 -3.59
CA SER A 402 -10.85 -18.40 -3.54
C SER A 402 -10.98 -17.69 -4.89
N GLU A 403 -11.47 -16.45 -4.87
CA GLU A 403 -11.56 -15.57 -6.04
C GLU A 403 -10.19 -15.17 -6.60
N ILE A 404 -9.11 -15.34 -5.81
CA ILE A 404 -7.73 -15.07 -6.23
C ILE A 404 -7.33 -15.88 -7.47
N TRP A 405 -7.96 -17.05 -7.67
CA TRP A 405 -7.74 -17.88 -8.86
C TRP A 405 -8.24 -17.25 -10.16
N GLU A 406 -9.19 -16.31 -10.10
CA GLU A 406 -9.81 -15.66 -11.25
C GLU A 406 -9.11 -14.34 -11.64
N LEU A 407 -8.03 -13.97 -10.94
CA LEU A 407 -7.27 -12.77 -11.26
C LEU A 407 -6.64 -12.86 -12.66
N PRO A 408 -6.55 -11.74 -13.40
CA PRO A 408 -6.17 -11.72 -14.81
C PRO A 408 -4.72 -12.14 -15.13
N ASP A 409 -3.92 -12.52 -14.12
CA ASP A 409 -2.56 -12.99 -14.29
C ASP A 409 -2.50 -14.53 -14.27
N ASN A 410 -2.33 -15.11 -15.47
CA ASN A 410 -2.35 -16.55 -15.73
C ASN A 410 -1.14 -17.35 -15.19
N ASP A 411 -0.30 -16.74 -14.36
CA ASP A 411 0.99 -17.26 -13.90
C ASP A 411 0.95 -17.78 -12.45
N ILE A 412 2.12 -17.93 -11.83
CA ILE A 412 2.29 -18.43 -10.46
C ILE A 412 1.69 -17.54 -9.36
N LEU A 413 1.30 -16.31 -9.69
CA LEU A 413 0.91 -15.27 -8.73
C LEU A 413 -0.26 -15.64 -7.82
N PRO A 414 -1.38 -16.22 -8.31
CA PRO A 414 -2.50 -16.62 -7.45
C PRO A 414 -2.08 -17.57 -6.32
N ALA A 415 -1.22 -18.55 -6.63
CA ALA A 415 -0.73 -19.51 -5.64
C ALA A 415 0.17 -18.85 -4.58
N LEU A 416 1.00 -17.88 -4.98
CA LEU A 416 1.84 -17.13 -4.04
C LEU A 416 1.01 -16.18 -3.18
N MET A 417 0.00 -15.51 -3.74
CA MET A 417 -0.91 -14.64 -3.01
C MET A 417 -1.73 -15.42 -1.97
N LEU A 418 -2.24 -16.59 -2.33
CA LEU A 418 -2.96 -17.47 -1.41
C LEU A 418 -2.08 -17.90 -0.24
N SER A 419 -0.82 -18.26 -0.51
CA SER A 419 0.12 -18.58 0.57
C SER A 419 0.48 -17.36 1.40
N TYR A 420 0.61 -16.17 0.80
CA TYR A 420 0.91 -14.93 1.51
C TYR A 420 -0.21 -14.52 2.45
N ASN A 421 -1.46 -14.56 1.99
CA ASN A 421 -2.63 -14.21 2.79
C ASN A 421 -2.84 -15.12 4.01
N ASP A 422 -2.24 -16.31 3.98
CA ASP A 422 -2.37 -17.33 5.02
C ASP A 422 -1.12 -17.41 5.92
N LEU A 423 -0.09 -16.57 5.68
CA LEU A 423 1.08 -16.47 6.56
C LEU A 423 0.67 -15.84 7.90
N PRO A 424 1.07 -16.41 9.06
CA PRO A 424 0.93 -15.75 10.34
C PRO A 424 1.91 -14.58 10.37
N SER A 425 1.40 -13.34 10.25
CA SER A 425 2.24 -12.16 10.34
C SER A 425 2.02 -11.46 11.68
N GLU A 426 3.13 -11.18 12.37
CA GLU A 426 3.23 -10.25 13.50
C GLU A 426 2.86 -8.80 13.12
N ASN A 427 2.46 -8.57 11.86
CA ASN A 427 1.93 -7.29 11.35
C ASN A 427 0.43 -7.38 10.94
N MET A 428 -0.26 -8.50 11.21
CA MET A 428 -1.71 -8.70 11.01
C MET A 428 -2.47 -8.84 12.34
N ALA A 429 -2.01 -8.19 13.41
CA ALA A 429 -2.76 -8.19 14.67
C ALA A 429 -4.23 -7.77 14.45
N ASP A 430 -4.50 -6.75 13.62
CA ASP A 430 -5.87 -6.27 13.43
C ASP A 430 -6.75 -7.14 12.51
N ARG A 431 -6.28 -7.54 11.31
CA ARG A 431 -7.16 -8.25 10.35
C ARG A 431 -7.41 -9.72 10.71
N SER A 432 -6.44 -10.39 11.33
CA SER A 432 -6.61 -11.77 11.83
C SER A 432 -7.53 -11.81 13.06
N GLU A 433 -7.49 -10.78 13.92
CA GLU A 433 -8.42 -10.66 15.05
C GLU A 433 -9.86 -10.43 14.60
N VAL A 434 -10.10 -9.65 13.53
CA VAL A 434 -11.44 -9.45 12.93
C VAL A 434 -12.06 -10.79 12.50
N LEU A 435 -11.31 -11.64 11.79
CA LEU A 435 -11.78 -12.96 11.35
C LEU A 435 -11.91 -13.95 12.52
N LYS A 436 -11.09 -13.83 13.57
CA LYS A 436 -11.21 -14.61 14.82
C LYS A 436 -12.37 -14.16 15.70
N ALA A 437 -12.77 -12.89 15.63
CA ALA A 437 -13.75 -12.31 16.55
C ALA A 437 -15.16 -12.85 16.33
N ASN A 438 -15.49 -13.33 15.12
CA ASN A 438 -16.80 -13.87 14.71
C ASN A 438 -17.98 -13.16 15.40
N LEU A 439 -18.07 -11.83 15.25
CA LEU A 439 -19.08 -11.03 15.94
C LEU A 439 -20.51 -11.38 15.51
N ARG A 440 -20.68 -11.89 14.28
CA ARG A 440 -21.97 -12.37 13.77
C ARG A 440 -22.53 -13.55 14.56
N GLY A 441 -21.66 -14.46 15.02
CA GLY A 441 -22.05 -15.64 15.82
C GLY A 441 -22.32 -15.36 17.30
N LYS A 442 -22.07 -14.13 17.78
CA LYS A 442 -22.23 -13.77 19.20
C LYS A 442 -23.60 -13.15 19.47
N GLU A 443 -24.64 -13.96 19.41
CA GLU A 443 -26.06 -13.56 19.54
C GLU A 443 -26.46 -12.94 20.89
N HIS A 444 -25.60 -13.02 21.92
CA HIS A 444 -25.87 -12.49 23.26
C HIS A 444 -25.28 -11.09 23.52
N ILE A 445 -24.57 -10.50 22.55
CA ILE A 445 -23.99 -9.16 22.70
C ILE A 445 -25.08 -8.12 22.42
N GLU A 446 -25.44 -7.34 23.44
CA GLU A 446 -26.36 -6.21 23.29
C GLU A 446 -25.63 -4.87 23.12
N LYS A 447 -24.39 -4.75 23.61
CA LYS A 447 -23.56 -3.55 23.51
C LYS A 447 -22.21 -3.87 22.88
N LEU A 448 -21.87 -3.16 21.82
CA LEU A 448 -20.61 -3.30 21.10
C LEU A 448 -19.88 -1.96 21.07
N SER A 449 -18.65 -1.92 21.56
CA SER A 449 -17.75 -0.76 21.41
C SER A 449 -16.53 -1.19 20.61
N LEU A 450 -16.22 -0.41 19.57
CA LEU A 450 -15.12 -0.62 18.65
C LEU A 450 -14.19 0.60 18.75
N GLU A 451 -12.96 0.37 19.21
CA GLU A 451 -11.96 1.43 19.44
C GLU A 451 -10.73 1.21 18.55
N TRP A 452 -10.36 2.25 17.79
CA TRP A 452 -9.13 2.26 17.00
C TRP A 452 -8.01 2.98 17.75
N SER A 453 -6.87 2.30 17.84
CA SER A 453 -5.66 2.89 18.41
C SER A 453 -4.98 3.85 17.43
N VAL A 454 -4.21 4.80 17.95
CA VAL A 454 -3.41 5.73 17.15
C VAL A 454 -2.23 4.97 16.53
N SER A 455 -2.46 4.27 15.42
CA SER A 455 -1.43 3.54 14.68
C SER A 455 -0.73 4.45 13.66
N THR A 456 0.54 4.18 13.36
CA THR A 456 1.38 4.99 12.45
C THR A 456 1.28 4.56 10.98
N ALA A 457 0.38 3.65 10.64
CA ALA A 457 0.19 3.17 9.28
C ALA A 457 -0.98 3.90 8.61
N ASP A 458 -0.68 4.71 7.59
CA ASP A 458 -1.70 5.31 6.74
C ASP A 458 -2.25 4.25 5.79
N SER A 459 -3.30 3.57 6.22
CA SER A 459 -3.99 2.56 5.43
C SER A 459 -5.51 2.72 5.56
N SER A 460 -6.02 3.90 5.20
CA SER A 460 -7.46 4.16 5.16
C SER A 460 -8.26 3.12 4.37
N GLN A 461 -7.64 2.44 3.38
CA GLN A 461 -8.23 1.26 2.73
C GLN A 461 -8.31 0.03 3.64
N ASN A 462 -7.25 -0.29 4.38
CA ASN A 462 -7.22 -1.44 5.29
C ASN A 462 -8.23 -1.26 6.42
N GLU A 463 -8.36 -0.05 6.97
CA GLU A 463 -9.36 0.25 8.00
C GLU A 463 -10.79 0.11 7.48
N ARG A 464 -11.03 0.55 6.23
CA ARG A 464 -12.32 0.32 5.54
C ARG A 464 -12.62 -1.16 5.38
N ASP A 465 -11.62 -1.94 4.98
CA ASP A 465 -11.76 -3.39 4.81
C ASP A 465 -12.03 -4.07 6.18
N ILE A 466 -11.33 -3.66 7.24
CA ILE A 466 -11.50 -4.16 8.61
C ILE A 466 -12.92 -3.90 9.13
N LEU A 467 -13.38 -2.64 9.12
CA LEU A 467 -14.72 -2.30 9.60
C LEU A 467 -15.80 -2.92 8.69
N GLY A 468 -15.51 -3.02 7.39
CA GLY A 468 -16.35 -3.69 6.41
C GLY A 468 -16.52 -5.19 6.67
N GLU A 469 -15.46 -5.89 7.07
CA GLU A 469 -15.46 -7.34 7.29
C GLU A 469 -16.09 -7.76 8.64
N LEU A 470 -16.12 -6.89 9.66
CA LEU A 470 -16.58 -7.22 11.02
C LEU A 470 -18.02 -7.76 11.13
N HIS A 471 -18.94 -7.29 10.27
CA HIS A 471 -20.38 -7.66 10.22
C HIS A 471 -20.98 -8.10 11.58
N PRO A 472 -21.24 -7.16 12.52
CA PRO A 472 -21.80 -7.48 13.82
C PRO A 472 -23.15 -8.18 13.75
N ASN A 473 -23.51 -8.91 14.82
CA ASN A 473 -24.85 -9.49 14.91
C ASN A 473 -25.92 -8.37 14.93
N PRO A 474 -27.01 -8.47 14.14
CA PRO A 474 -28.01 -7.40 14.06
C PRO A 474 -28.84 -7.17 15.35
N ASN A 475 -28.77 -8.07 16.33
CA ASN A 475 -29.48 -7.96 17.61
C ASN A 475 -28.84 -6.97 18.61
N ILE A 476 -27.73 -6.32 18.24
CA ILE A 476 -27.12 -5.29 19.09
C ILE A 476 -28.07 -4.11 19.32
N LYS A 477 -28.08 -3.58 20.54
CA LYS A 477 -28.87 -2.42 20.97
C LYS A 477 -28.04 -1.15 21.07
N GLU A 478 -26.76 -1.26 21.38
CA GLU A 478 -25.84 -0.13 21.52
C GLU A 478 -24.57 -0.37 20.70
N LEU A 479 -24.19 0.60 19.86
CA LEU A 479 -22.97 0.57 19.06
C LEU A 479 -22.17 1.85 19.27
N GLU A 480 -20.90 1.71 19.64
CA GLU A 480 -19.95 2.80 19.75
C GLU A 480 -18.76 2.54 18.82
N ILE A 481 -18.42 3.52 17.99
CA ILE A 481 -17.26 3.50 17.09
C ILE A 481 -16.41 4.72 17.42
N ASN A 482 -15.19 4.51 17.88
CA ASN A 482 -14.28 5.57 18.29
C ASN A 482 -12.92 5.47 17.58
N GLY A 483 -12.49 6.56 16.95
CA GLY A 483 -11.17 6.68 16.34
C GLY A 483 -11.04 6.04 14.95
N TYR A 484 -12.14 5.65 14.30
CA TYR A 484 -12.10 5.00 12.98
C TYR A 484 -11.46 5.92 11.91
N ARG A 485 -10.49 5.38 11.16
CA ARG A 485 -9.65 6.14 10.21
C ARG A 485 -9.95 5.85 8.73
N GLY A 486 -11.00 5.08 8.45
CA GLY A 486 -11.46 4.91 7.09
C GLY A 486 -12.11 6.19 6.57
N THR A 487 -12.08 6.38 5.26
CA THR A 487 -12.62 7.59 4.62
C THR A 487 -14.15 7.60 4.53
N ASN A 488 -14.79 6.43 4.65
CA ASN A 488 -16.25 6.25 4.63
C ASN A 488 -16.64 5.09 5.56
N PHE A 489 -17.87 5.11 6.08
CA PHE A 489 -18.45 3.99 6.82
C PHE A 489 -18.98 2.90 5.87
N PRO A 490 -18.97 1.62 6.28
CA PRO A 490 -19.53 0.54 5.47
C PRO A 490 -21.06 0.58 5.46
N ASN A 491 -21.65 0.02 4.40
CA ASN A 491 -23.10 0.01 4.18
C ASN A 491 -23.87 -0.69 5.30
N TRP A 492 -23.27 -1.70 5.96
CA TRP A 492 -23.94 -2.45 7.02
C TRP A 492 -24.32 -1.55 8.22
N LEU A 493 -23.57 -0.47 8.49
CA LEU A 493 -23.80 0.41 9.64
C LEU A 493 -25.17 1.09 9.63
N ALA A 494 -25.72 1.30 8.43
CA ALA A 494 -27.06 1.87 8.23
C ALA A 494 -28.08 0.82 7.76
N ASP A 495 -27.75 -0.48 7.75
CA ASP A 495 -28.63 -1.50 7.20
C ASP A 495 -29.88 -1.70 8.07
N HIS A 496 -31.04 -1.81 7.43
CA HIS A 496 -32.34 -2.08 8.07
C HIS A 496 -32.37 -3.34 8.95
N SER A 497 -31.43 -4.26 8.77
CA SER A 497 -31.27 -5.48 9.56
C SER A 497 -30.98 -5.18 11.02
N PHE A 498 -30.38 -4.03 11.35
CA PHE A 498 -30.14 -3.55 12.72
C PHE A 498 -31.42 -2.98 13.34
N SER A 499 -32.47 -3.80 13.38
CA SER A 499 -33.80 -3.37 13.83
C SER A 499 -33.90 -3.14 15.35
N GLU A 500 -32.96 -3.66 16.13
CA GLU A 500 -32.91 -3.52 17.59
C GLU A 500 -31.94 -2.43 18.06
N LEU A 501 -31.20 -1.78 17.14
CA LEU A 501 -30.21 -0.76 17.49
C LEU A 501 -30.90 0.51 18.00
N VAL A 502 -30.69 0.82 19.29
CA VAL A 502 -31.29 1.94 20.02
C VAL A 502 -30.32 3.13 20.12
N GLU A 503 -29.03 2.87 20.28
CA GLU A 503 -28.00 3.89 20.49
C GLU A 503 -26.82 3.69 19.56
N LEU A 504 -26.42 4.76 18.88
CA LEU A 504 -25.25 4.80 18.01
C LEU A 504 -24.38 6.03 18.35
N SER A 505 -23.11 5.80 18.65
CA SER A 505 -22.14 6.85 18.89
C SER A 505 -20.95 6.71 17.94
N LEU A 506 -20.68 7.76 17.17
CA LEU A 506 -19.54 7.86 16.26
C LEU A 506 -18.63 8.99 16.74
N SER A 507 -17.43 8.66 17.20
CA SER A 507 -16.51 9.59 17.85
C SER A 507 -15.12 9.59 17.22
N ASN A 508 -14.51 10.77 17.08
CA ASN A 508 -13.12 10.96 16.62
C ASN A 508 -12.79 10.28 15.28
N CYS A 509 -13.76 10.09 14.38
CA CYS A 509 -13.54 9.49 13.07
C CYS A 509 -13.14 10.59 12.06
N ASN A 510 -11.98 11.21 12.32
CA ASN A 510 -11.58 12.48 11.73
C ASN A 510 -11.44 12.45 10.20
N ASP A 511 -11.13 11.28 9.63
CA ASP A 511 -10.86 11.10 8.20
C ASP A 511 -12.11 10.78 7.36
N CYS A 512 -13.28 10.60 7.98
CA CYS A 512 -14.54 10.35 7.28
C CYS A 512 -15.03 11.59 6.53
N TYR A 513 -15.42 11.43 5.27
CA TYR A 513 -15.96 12.52 4.44
C TYR A 513 -17.49 12.60 4.44
N SER A 514 -18.18 11.50 4.76
CA SER A 514 -19.64 11.44 4.76
C SER A 514 -20.18 10.54 5.87
N LEU A 515 -21.46 10.77 6.22
CA LEU A 515 -22.23 9.91 7.13
C LEU A 515 -23.07 8.93 6.30
N PRO A 516 -23.26 7.68 6.78
CA PRO A 516 -24.14 6.74 6.12
C PRO A 516 -25.62 7.11 6.36
N ALA A 517 -26.52 6.37 5.71
CA ALA A 517 -27.97 6.56 5.74
C ALA A 517 -28.64 6.21 7.08
N LEU A 518 -28.18 6.79 8.18
CA LEU A 518 -28.62 6.46 9.54
C LEU A 518 -30.12 6.71 9.78
N GLY A 519 -30.75 7.58 8.99
CA GLY A 519 -32.18 7.89 9.08
C GLY A 519 -33.11 6.72 8.75
N GLN A 520 -32.61 5.64 8.15
CA GLN A 520 -33.41 4.45 7.84
C GLN A 520 -33.45 3.40 8.96
N LEU A 521 -32.69 3.60 10.04
CA LEU A 521 -32.65 2.68 11.18
C LEU A 521 -33.95 2.81 12.02
N PRO A 522 -34.76 1.74 12.16
CA PRO A 522 -36.14 1.85 12.62
C PRO A 522 -36.30 2.11 14.13
N SER A 523 -35.33 1.69 14.94
CA SER A 523 -35.39 1.75 16.41
C SER A 523 -34.38 2.71 17.03
N LEU A 524 -33.61 3.44 16.21
CA LEU A 524 -32.57 4.34 16.69
C LEU A 524 -33.18 5.51 17.45
N LYS A 525 -32.85 5.64 18.75
CA LYS A 525 -33.35 6.68 19.67
C LYS A 525 -32.29 7.72 20.02
N PHE A 526 -31.03 7.29 20.15
CA PHE A 526 -29.93 8.15 20.59
C PHE A 526 -28.81 8.10 19.55
N LEU A 527 -28.49 9.26 18.96
CA LEU A 527 -27.41 9.40 17.98
C LEU A 527 -26.46 10.51 18.40
N THR A 528 -25.19 10.15 18.60
CA THR A 528 -24.11 11.08 18.91
C THR A 528 -23.05 11.02 17.82
N ILE A 529 -22.72 12.17 17.23
CA ILE A 529 -21.67 12.32 16.21
C ILE A 529 -20.69 13.36 16.72
N ARG A 530 -19.44 12.93 16.96
CA ARG A 530 -18.41 13.77 17.57
C ARG A 530 -17.09 13.68 16.81
N GLY A 531 -16.45 14.82 16.59
CA GLY A 531 -15.08 14.85 16.07
C GLY A 531 -14.98 14.26 14.66
N MET A 532 -15.80 14.74 13.71
CA MET A 532 -15.71 14.38 12.29
C MET A 532 -15.10 15.54 11.50
N HIS A 533 -13.77 15.66 11.52
CA HIS A 533 -13.09 16.85 11.03
C HIS A 533 -13.09 17.03 9.52
N ARG A 534 -13.27 15.97 8.71
CA ARG A 534 -13.31 16.09 7.23
C ARG A 534 -14.72 16.24 6.66
N ILE A 535 -15.77 16.12 7.46
CA ILE A 535 -17.15 16.30 6.99
C ILE A 535 -17.41 17.79 6.79
N THR A 536 -17.60 18.19 5.54
CA THR A 536 -17.94 19.56 5.16
C THR A 536 -19.44 19.79 5.00
N GLU A 537 -20.21 18.74 4.70
CA GLU A 537 -21.65 18.80 4.54
C GLU A 537 -22.33 17.52 5.04
N VAL A 538 -23.53 17.68 5.61
CA VAL A 538 -24.44 16.58 5.92
C VAL A 538 -25.51 16.59 4.83
N THR A 539 -25.39 15.67 3.88
CA THR A 539 -26.24 15.56 2.68
C THR A 539 -27.55 14.83 2.95
N ASP A 540 -28.42 14.80 1.95
CA ASP A 540 -29.66 14.04 1.95
C ASP A 540 -29.46 12.53 2.12
N GLU A 541 -28.28 12.00 1.80
CA GLU A 541 -27.90 10.60 2.04
C GLU A 541 -28.04 10.19 3.51
N PHE A 542 -27.84 11.12 4.45
CA PHE A 542 -27.95 10.89 5.90
C PHE A 542 -29.33 10.35 6.32
N TYR A 543 -30.39 10.74 5.60
CA TYR A 543 -31.76 10.34 5.89
C TYR A 543 -32.13 8.99 5.25
N GLY A 544 -31.35 8.51 4.28
CA GLY A 544 -31.63 7.29 3.50
C GLY A 544 -32.55 7.50 2.30
N SER A 545 -32.94 6.40 1.64
CA SER A 545 -33.63 6.47 0.35
C SER A 545 -34.95 7.25 0.40
N SER A 546 -35.28 7.96 -0.68
CA SER A 546 -36.49 8.78 -0.86
C SER A 546 -37.82 8.01 -0.75
N SER A 547 -37.76 6.69 -0.58
CA SER A 547 -38.92 5.81 -0.35
C SER A 547 -39.28 5.66 1.13
N SER A 548 -38.37 6.03 2.05
CA SER A 548 -38.63 6.12 3.49
C SER A 548 -39.58 7.28 3.72
N LYS A 549 -40.83 6.97 4.09
CA LYS A 549 -41.85 7.99 4.31
C LYS A 549 -41.57 8.87 5.53
N LYS A 550 -40.68 8.45 6.46
CA LYS A 550 -40.32 9.16 7.70
C LYS A 550 -38.92 8.76 8.15
N PRO A 551 -37.86 9.46 7.73
CA PRO A 551 -36.53 9.21 8.29
C PRO A 551 -36.50 9.54 9.79
N PHE A 552 -35.59 8.91 10.54
CA PHE A 552 -35.42 9.08 11.99
C PHE A 552 -36.73 9.05 12.79
N ASN A 553 -37.62 8.10 12.45
CA ASN A 553 -38.97 7.98 13.00
C ASN A 553 -39.04 7.74 14.53
N SER A 554 -37.96 7.21 15.12
CA SER A 554 -37.84 6.87 16.54
C SER A 554 -36.81 7.72 17.28
N LEU A 555 -36.13 8.64 16.60
CA LEU A 555 -35.01 9.39 17.19
C LEU A 555 -35.52 10.36 18.26
N GLU A 556 -34.96 10.26 19.46
CA GLU A 556 -35.32 11.07 20.64
C GLU A 556 -34.22 12.09 20.96
N ARG A 557 -32.94 11.75 20.74
CA ARG A 557 -31.78 12.63 20.95
C ARG A 557 -30.82 12.60 19.76
N LEU A 558 -30.43 13.78 19.31
CA LEU A 558 -29.43 13.98 18.26
C LEU A 558 -28.37 14.97 18.73
N GLU A 559 -27.11 14.57 18.64
CA GLU A 559 -25.99 15.39 19.11
C GLU A 559 -24.86 15.47 18.08
N PHE A 560 -24.43 16.70 17.79
CA PHE A 560 -23.25 17.02 17.01
C PHE A 560 -22.23 17.78 17.87
N TYR A 561 -21.02 17.24 17.98
CA TYR A 561 -19.93 17.83 18.75
C TYR A 561 -18.64 17.94 17.92
N GLU A 562 -17.93 19.06 18.01
CA GLU A 562 -16.56 19.20 17.47
C GLU A 562 -16.47 18.91 15.94
N MET A 563 -17.50 19.29 15.19
CA MET A 563 -17.56 19.18 13.72
C MET A 563 -16.92 20.41 13.06
N LEU A 564 -15.59 20.49 13.08
CA LEU A 564 -14.83 21.73 12.81
C LEU A 564 -14.97 22.28 11.37
N GLU A 565 -15.09 21.40 10.38
CA GLU A 565 -15.18 21.75 8.96
C GLU A 565 -16.61 21.74 8.41
N TRP A 566 -17.60 21.39 9.23
CA TRP A 566 -18.99 21.24 8.78
C TRP A 566 -19.60 22.60 8.45
N LYS A 567 -19.95 22.79 7.17
CA LYS A 567 -20.46 24.03 6.60
C LYS A 567 -21.96 24.03 6.34
N GLN A 568 -22.52 22.92 5.87
CA GLN A 568 -23.93 22.89 5.45
C GLN A 568 -24.66 21.65 5.96
N TRP A 569 -25.87 21.87 6.48
CA TRP A 569 -26.83 20.80 6.77
C TRP A 569 -27.98 20.86 5.75
N HIS A 570 -28.03 19.88 4.86
CA HIS A 570 -29.09 19.76 3.87
C HIS A 570 -30.34 19.17 4.54
N VAL A 571 -31.39 19.99 4.69
CA VAL A 571 -32.68 19.57 5.26
C VAL A 571 -33.64 19.25 4.11
N LEU A 572 -34.41 18.16 4.20
CA LEU A 572 -35.35 17.73 3.15
C LEU A 572 -36.54 18.70 2.97
N GLY A 573 -36.84 19.50 3.98
CA GLY A 573 -37.85 20.56 3.93
C GLY A 573 -39.28 20.06 3.90
N ASN A 574 -39.51 18.75 4.12
CA ASN A 574 -40.83 18.15 4.17
C ASN A 574 -41.41 18.13 5.59
N GLY A 575 -40.58 18.36 6.62
CA GLY A 575 -40.98 18.45 8.01
C GLY A 575 -41.36 17.11 8.65
N GLU A 576 -41.06 16.00 7.97
CA GLU A 576 -41.31 14.64 8.44
C GLU A 576 -40.01 13.94 8.86
N GLU A 577 -38.88 14.67 8.90
CA GLU A 577 -37.55 14.08 9.10
C GLU A 577 -37.24 13.73 10.56
N PHE A 578 -37.89 14.39 11.53
CA PHE A 578 -37.60 14.20 12.97
C PHE A 578 -38.88 14.25 13.81
N PRO A 579 -39.82 13.29 13.65
CA PRO A 579 -41.14 13.36 14.28
C PRO A 579 -41.10 13.25 15.82
N THR A 580 -40.13 12.53 16.38
CA THR A 580 -40.04 12.21 17.81
C THR A 580 -38.90 12.92 18.54
N LEU A 581 -38.12 13.76 17.87
CA LEU A 581 -36.90 14.34 18.43
C LEU A 581 -37.22 15.27 19.61
N GLN A 582 -36.64 15.00 20.77
CA GLN A 582 -36.86 15.72 22.02
C GLN A 582 -35.65 16.57 22.41
N ASP A 583 -34.44 16.09 22.14
CA ASP A 583 -33.19 16.73 22.52
C ASP A 583 -32.29 16.91 21.29
N LEU A 584 -31.93 18.16 20.98
CA LEU A 584 -30.97 18.50 19.92
C LEU A 584 -29.81 19.31 20.50
N SER A 585 -28.59 18.85 20.28
CA SER A 585 -27.36 19.50 20.76
C SER A 585 -26.39 19.70 19.60
N ILE A 586 -25.95 20.94 19.36
CA ILE A 586 -24.92 21.28 18.37
C ILE A 586 -23.87 22.13 19.08
N VAL A 587 -22.68 21.58 19.29
CA VAL A 587 -21.65 22.23 20.11
C VAL A 587 -20.31 22.21 19.40
N ASN A 588 -19.62 23.35 19.40
CA ASN A 588 -18.30 23.53 18.80
C ASN A 588 -18.26 23.15 17.30
N CYS A 589 -19.21 23.69 16.53
CA CYS A 589 -19.33 23.52 15.08
C CYS A 589 -19.18 24.90 14.40
N PRO A 590 -17.94 25.42 14.28
CA PRO A 590 -17.72 26.85 14.02
C PRO A 590 -18.05 27.32 12.61
N ARG A 591 -17.95 26.44 11.61
CA ARG A 591 -18.19 26.75 10.19
C ARG A 591 -19.62 26.50 9.73
N LEU A 592 -20.50 26.05 10.62
CA LEU A 592 -21.85 25.62 10.24
C LEU A 592 -22.70 26.82 9.85
N ILE A 593 -23.06 26.87 8.58
CA ILE A 593 -23.92 27.88 7.96
C ILE A 593 -25.27 27.22 7.61
N GLY A 594 -26.34 27.99 7.71
CA GLY A 594 -27.67 27.57 7.27
C GLY A 594 -28.70 27.55 8.38
N LYS A 595 -29.82 26.87 8.12
CA LYS A 595 -31.02 26.84 8.98
C LYS A 595 -31.17 25.46 9.63
N LEU A 596 -31.77 25.44 10.81
CA LEU A 596 -32.24 24.20 11.42
C LEU A 596 -33.50 23.67 10.70
N PRO A 597 -33.84 22.38 10.87
CA PRO A 597 -35.08 21.82 10.32
C PRO A 597 -36.34 22.61 10.76
N GLU A 598 -37.23 22.91 9.80
CA GLU A 598 -38.33 23.88 10.01
C GLU A 598 -39.46 23.36 10.93
N ASN A 599 -39.57 22.03 11.13
CA ASN A 599 -40.63 21.38 11.93
C ASN A 599 -40.07 20.43 13.01
N LEU A 600 -39.75 20.98 14.18
CA LEU A 600 -39.27 20.25 15.36
C LEU A 600 -40.30 20.29 16.50
N CYS A 601 -41.53 19.85 16.22
CA CYS A 601 -42.69 20.00 17.11
C CYS A 601 -42.56 19.27 18.45
N SER A 602 -41.78 18.18 18.50
CA SER A 602 -41.54 17.35 19.69
C SER A 602 -40.37 17.83 20.55
N LEU A 603 -39.59 18.81 20.07
CA LEU A 603 -38.34 19.23 20.69
C LEU A 603 -38.60 19.90 22.04
N THR A 604 -37.98 19.38 23.09
CA THR A 604 -38.09 19.87 24.47
C THR A 604 -36.82 20.57 24.94
N SER A 605 -35.65 20.18 24.43
CA SER A 605 -34.35 20.76 24.74
C SER A 605 -33.57 21.06 23.47
N LEU A 606 -33.08 22.30 23.35
CA LEU A 606 -32.17 22.71 22.28
C LEU A 606 -30.93 23.38 22.89
N ARG A 607 -29.76 22.85 22.58
CA ARG A 607 -28.45 23.38 22.99
C ARG A 607 -27.62 23.72 21.76
N ILE A 608 -27.16 24.96 21.68
CA ILE A 608 -26.25 25.42 20.61
C ILE A 608 -25.10 26.21 21.24
N SER A 609 -23.88 25.70 21.18
CA SER A 609 -22.74 26.36 21.82
C SER A 609 -21.55 26.47 20.87
N TYR A 610 -20.85 27.60 20.84
CA TYR A 610 -19.64 27.83 20.01
C TYR A 610 -19.88 27.58 18.51
N CYS A 611 -20.98 28.12 17.96
CA CYS A 611 -21.37 28.01 16.55
C CYS A 611 -21.62 29.41 15.94
N PRO A 612 -20.58 30.24 15.74
CA PRO A 612 -20.70 31.65 15.36
C PRO A 612 -21.41 31.92 14.03
N GLU A 613 -21.30 31.03 13.04
CA GLU A 613 -21.85 31.23 11.69
C GLU A 613 -23.28 30.70 11.50
N LEU A 614 -23.84 30.01 12.50
CA LEU A 614 -25.17 29.41 12.40
C LEU A 614 -26.26 30.49 12.50
N ASN A 615 -27.15 30.55 11.51
CA ASN A 615 -28.19 31.56 11.44
C ASN A 615 -29.58 30.98 11.79
N LEU A 616 -30.21 31.53 12.84
CA LEU A 616 -31.53 31.11 13.32
C LEU A 616 -32.69 31.97 12.77
N GLU A 617 -32.51 32.70 11.67
CA GLU A 617 -33.46 33.67 11.11
C GLU A 617 -34.87 33.16 10.75
N THR A 618 -35.11 31.84 10.63
CA THR A 618 -36.46 31.31 10.34
C THR A 618 -37.25 30.99 11.60
N PRO A 619 -38.58 31.22 11.62
CA PRO A 619 -39.42 30.83 12.75
C PRO A 619 -39.53 29.31 12.82
N ILE A 620 -38.65 28.67 13.59
CA ILE A 620 -38.70 27.24 13.86
C ILE A 620 -39.95 26.96 14.71
N GLN A 621 -40.83 26.05 14.27
CA GLN A 621 -41.99 25.63 15.05
C GLN A 621 -41.57 24.75 16.24
N LEU A 622 -41.16 25.38 17.33
CA LEU A 622 -40.71 24.69 18.55
C LEU A 622 -41.83 24.60 19.59
N SER A 623 -43.02 24.08 19.25
CA SER A 623 -44.20 24.13 20.13
C SER A 623 -44.01 23.54 21.53
N SER A 624 -43.11 22.57 21.70
CA SER A 624 -42.93 21.78 22.93
C SER A 624 -41.68 22.17 23.76
N LEU A 625 -40.95 23.21 23.35
CA LEU A 625 -39.64 23.55 23.93
C LEU A 625 -39.73 24.01 25.39
N LYS A 626 -38.91 23.41 26.26
CA LYS A 626 -38.81 23.66 27.70
C LYS A 626 -37.44 24.20 28.12
N ARG A 627 -36.37 23.83 27.41
CA ARG A 627 -35.00 24.28 27.66
C ARG A 627 -34.36 24.79 26.37
N PHE A 628 -33.75 25.97 26.45
CA PHE A 628 -33.01 26.58 25.35
C PHE A 628 -31.70 27.14 25.90
N GLU A 629 -30.58 26.59 25.45
CA GLU A 629 -29.23 26.99 25.86
C GLU A 629 -28.45 27.42 24.63
N VAL A 630 -28.02 28.69 24.59
CA VAL A 630 -27.18 29.20 23.50
C VAL A 630 -25.98 29.97 24.04
N GLU A 631 -24.78 29.65 23.55
CA GLU A 631 -23.51 30.28 23.94
C GLU A 631 -22.62 30.49 22.70
N GLY A 632 -21.97 31.65 22.55
CA GLY A 632 -20.98 31.86 21.49
C GLY A 632 -21.48 31.83 20.03
N VAL A 633 -22.73 32.26 19.79
CA VAL A 633 -23.32 32.48 18.44
C VAL A 633 -23.37 33.98 18.15
N LEU A 634 -22.94 34.43 16.96
CA LEU A 634 -22.78 35.88 16.64
C LEU A 634 -24.05 36.53 16.06
N THR A 635 -24.89 35.77 15.36
CA THR A 635 -26.09 36.25 14.68
C THR A 635 -27.36 35.73 15.34
N TYR A 636 -27.92 36.51 16.27
CA TYR A 636 -29.27 36.26 16.77
C TYR A 636 -30.30 37.02 15.96
N CYS A 637 -31.39 36.36 15.60
CA CYS A 637 -32.62 37.07 15.28
C CYS A 637 -33.27 37.50 16.62
N GLU A 638 -33.29 38.80 16.93
CA GLU A 638 -33.94 39.34 18.14
C GLU A 638 -35.40 38.86 18.28
N GLU A 639 -36.07 38.58 17.16
CA GLU A 639 -37.42 38.03 17.08
C GLU A 639 -37.54 36.59 17.64
N VAL A 640 -36.54 35.72 17.42
CA VAL A 640 -36.55 34.34 17.96
C VAL A 640 -36.39 34.38 19.48
N ILE A 641 -35.45 35.19 19.99
CA ILE A 641 -35.28 35.38 21.43
C ILE A 641 -36.54 36.01 22.04
N ALA A 642 -37.15 37.00 21.38
CA ALA A 642 -38.39 37.63 21.84
C ALA A 642 -39.57 36.64 21.87
N THR A 643 -39.71 35.80 20.85
CA THR A 643 -40.74 34.75 20.75
C THR A 643 -40.55 33.68 21.84
N MET A 644 -39.30 33.32 22.15
CA MET A 644 -38.96 32.35 23.18
C MET A 644 -39.13 32.91 24.60
N LYS A 645 -38.77 34.18 24.84
CA LYS A 645 -38.97 34.87 26.14
C LYS A 645 -40.43 35.06 26.53
N GLN A 646 -41.38 35.02 25.59
CA GLN A 646 -42.82 35.10 25.89
C GLN A 646 -43.40 33.82 26.52
N ARG A 647 -42.63 32.72 26.59
CA ARG A 647 -43.10 31.42 27.11
C ARG A 647 -42.77 31.25 28.59
N LYS A 648 -43.80 31.23 29.45
CA LYS A 648 -43.70 31.21 30.93
C LYS A 648 -42.95 30.02 31.56
N HIS A 649 -42.58 29.00 30.80
CA HIS A 649 -41.96 27.75 31.30
C HIS A 649 -40.61 27.42 30.64
N LEU A 650 -40.03 28.35 29.87
CA LEU A 650 -38.77 28.13 29.17
C LEU A 650 -37.58 28.50 30.06
N GLN A 651 -36.68 27.56 30.32
CA GLN A 651 -35.36 27.84 30.92
C GLN A 651 -34.41 28.32 29.80
N ILE A 652 -33.96 29.57 29.89
CA ILE A 652 -33.03 30.19 28.94
C ILE A 652 -31.66 30.34 29.62
N GLY A 653 -30.65 29.64 29.11
CA GLY A 653 -29.24 29.88 29.43
C GLY A 653 -28.58 30.65 28.28
N MET A 654 -28.09 31.86 28.54
CA MET A 654 -27.38 32.70 27.59
C MET A 654 -26.08 33.18 28.23
N ASN A 655 -24.93 32.86 27.62
CA ASN A 655 -23.61 33.36 28.01
C ASN A 655 -22.83 33.85 26.79
#